data_AF-A0A059G765-F1
#
_entry.id   AF-A0A059G765-F1
#
_cell.length_a   1.000
_cell.length_b   1.000
_cell.length_c   1.000
_cell.angle_alpha   90.00
_cell.angle_beta   90.00
_cell.angle_gamma   90.00
#
_symmetry.space_group_name_H-M   'P 1'
#
loop_
_entity.id
_entity.type
_entity.pdbx_description
1 polymer ?
#
loop_
_entity_poly.entity_id
_entity_poly.type
_entity_poly.pdbx_seq_one_letter_code
_entity_poly.pdbx_strand_id
1 'polypeptide(L)'
;MTFPDKQTVLDYIRDNPTATTKQAIAKGLKVKGEERATLRAILRELEADGALERTGKRAWSQADRPPPTGIVEFTRIDKNGDLIGKSIGDNGPFGPDITYAGPSGKPRGKTKAPGVGDRALCKINEHDGEWRARAITVLEKRISDRLVGLYSTTARGGRVNPSSRKDRREFVIQEADTKGAKDGDLVIAEPKPQGRRHHGPALGEITEIIGHITDPRSASLLALHAHDIPTEFPEAALAQARDPKPAAAEREDLTQTALITIDPADARDHDDAVFAEKLDDGWRVIVAIADVAAYVTEGSPLDKEALKRGNSTYFPDRVIPMLPFELSADECSLKEGELRRTLAVEMIFGSDGHKRSHRFIRGMMKSAAKLSYEEAQAAIDGKPGGKAGEMLDTVLRPLWDAYHALAKARDKRGPLDLDLPERRIRFKEDGEIDGIYTKERLEAHRLIEEFMIQANVAAAETLERQKSPLIYRVHDTPTDAKIAAFADFLQTLELKWNVGERPQTHKFNKLLSELNGTEFDQMVTQMILRTQAQAVYAPENLGHFGLNLERYAHFTSPIRRYADLIVHRALIASLKLGPDGLSKEAASQLEQTAQHISDTERRSMAAEREATDRYLALFLKDQVGAEFEGRITGVTGSGLFVALAGTGADGFIPISTISDDYWVQDEAAMALYARGSGKTYSLGQIVRVKLKEVTPLQGGLLLEMLSEPQPAPEGRKQHRREMDIGNVPRRKGGPPRSGKPRFNKKTLPKTKGKGKSKGPRR
;
A
#
# COMPACT_ATOMS: atom_id res chain seq x y z
N MET A 1 -36.48 36.96 -40.91
CA MET A 1 -36.85 36.06 -39.79
C MET A 1 -36.15 36.60 -38.56
N THR A 2 -36.87 36.79 -37.47
CA THR A 2 -36.28 37.14 -36.18
C THR A 2 -35.35 36.01 -35.74
N PHE A 3 -34.15 36.33 -35.27
CA PHE A 3 -33.19 35.33 -34.80
C PHE A 3 -33.80 34.53 -33.62
N PRO A 4 -33.56 33.20 -33.51
CA PRO A 4 -34.13 32.39 -32.43
C PRO A 4 -33.76 32.96 -31.05
N ASP A 5 -34.74 33.11 -30.17
CA ASP A 5 -34.50 33.51 -28.78
C ASP A 5 -33.87 32.36 -27.95
N LYS A 6 -33.45 32.66 -26.72
CA LYS A 6 -32.81 31.69 -25.82
C LYS A 6 -33.68 30.45 -25.61
N GLN A 7 -34.99 30.65 -25.44
CA GLN A 7 -35.94 29.58 -25.20
C GLN A 7 -36.06 28.66 -26.41
N THR A 8 -36.10 29.21 -27.62
CA THR A 8 -36.11 28.44 -28.87
C THR A 8 -34.84 27.60 -29.04
N VAL A 9 -33.67 28.12 -28.62
CA VAL A 9 -32.41 27.35 -28.65
C VAL A 9 -32.43 26.21 -27.63
N LEU A 10 -32.92 26.45 -26.41
CA LEU A 10 -33.07 25.42 -25.38
C LEU A 10 -34.07 24.34 -25.79
N ASP A 11 -35.24 24.73 -26.29
CA ASP A 11 -36.29 23.82 -26.76
C ASP A 11 -35.79 22.97 -27.93
N TYR A 12 -35.03 23.56 -28.86
CA TYR A 12 -34.45 22.81 -29.97
C TYR A 12 -33.45 21.74 -29.50
N ILE A 13 -32.60 22.06 -28.52
CA ILE A 13 -31.63 21.10 -27.94
C ILE A 13 -32.38 20.00 -27.17
N ARG A 14 -33.44 20.35 -26.43
CA ARG A 14 -34.32 19.40 -25.72
C ARG A 14 -34.94 18.40 -26.69
N ASP A 15 -35.51 18.90 -27.78
CA ASP A 15 -36.27 18.11 -28.74
C ASP A 15 -35.36 17.34 -29.71
N ASN A 16 -34.07 17.74 -29.81
CA ASN A 16 -33.06 17.12 -30.66
C ASN A 16 -31.79 16.74 -29.86
N PRO A 17 -31.88 15.78 -28.92
CA PRO A 17 -30.79 15.45 -27.99
C PRO A 17 -29.53 14.88 -28.67
N THR A 18 -29.62 14.47 -29.94
CA THR A 18 -28.48 14.03 -30.74
C THR A 18 -27.74 15.18 -31.45
N ALA A 19 -28.33 16.37 -31.49
CA ALA A 19 -27.76 17.57 -32.12
C ALA A 19 -26.88 18.35 -31.12
N THR A 20 -25.88 17.70 -30.54
CA THR A 20 -25.05 18.30 -29.47
C THR A 20 -24.05 19.35 -29.97
N THR A 21 -23.67 19.31 -31.25
CA THR A 21 -22.64 20.22 -31.78
C THR A 21 -23.21 21.55 -32.26
N LYS A 22 -22.43 22.65 -32.11
CA LYS A 22 -22.83 23.97 -32.64
C LYS A 22 -23.28 23.93 -34.10
N GLN A 23 -22.61 23.13 -34.94
CA GLN A 23 -22.95 23.01 -36.36
C GLN A 23 -24.30 22.31 -36.58
N ALA A 24 -24.61 21.27 -35.79
CA ALA A 24 -25.89 20.60 -35.84
C ALA A 24 -27.03 21.51 -35.37
N ILE A 25 -26.83 22.23 -34.26
CA ILE A 25 -27.78 23.21 -33.71
C ILE A 25 -28.04 24.33 -34.72
N ALA A 26 -26.98 24.91 -35.30
CA ALA A 26 -27.12 25.96 -36.31
C ALA A 26 -27.85 25.48 -37.57
N LYS A 27 -27.60 24.23 -38.01
CA LYS A 27 -28.28 23.64 -39.17
C LYS A 27 -29.77 23.40 -38.88
N GLY A 28 -30.08 22.90 -37.69
CA GLY A 28 -31.43 22.64 -37.22
C GLY A 28 -32.29 23.89 -37.10
N LEU A 29 -31.73 24.93 -36.49
CA LEU A 29 -32.35 26.24 -36.34
C LEU A 29 -32.28 27.09 -37.62
N LYS A 30 -31.75 26.55 -38.73
CA LYS A 30 -31.58 27.22 -40.03
C LYS A 30 -30.77 28.53 -39.97
N VAL A 31 -29.88 28.68 -39.00
CA VAL A 31 -29.03 29.86 -38.74
C VAL A 31 -27.86 29.93 -39.73
N LYS A 32 -27.70 31.05 -40.44
CA LYS A 32 -26.67 31.25 -41.49
C LYS A 32 -25.89 32.56 -41.31
N GLY A 33 -24.68 32.63 -41.88
CA GLY A 33 -23.90 33.86 -41.92
C GLY A 33 -23.57 34.46 -40.54
N GLU A 34 -23.80 35.77 -40.39
CA GLU A 34 -23.51 36.56 -39.18
C GLU A 34 -24.33 36.11 -37.95
N GLU A 35 -25.51 35.53 -38.16
CA GLU A 35 -26.39 34.99 -37.11
C GLU A 35 -25.72 33.85 -36.30
N ARG A 36 -24.66 33.22 -36.84
CA ARG A 36 -23.84 32.22 -36.11
C ARG A 36 -22.99 32.83 -34.99
N ALA A 37 -22.78 34.15 -35.00
CA ALA A 37 -22.18 34.87 -33.89
C ALA A 37 -23.18 35.01 -32.74
N THR A 38 -24.42 35.39 -33.04
CA THR A 38 -25.52 35.48 -32.08
C THR A 38 -25.82 34.13 -31.42
N LEU A 39 -25.82 33.03 -32.18
CA LEU A 39 -25.97 31.68 -31.59
C LEU A 39 -24.84 31.33 -30.61
N ARG A 40 -23.62 31.82 -30.83
CA ARG A 40 -22.51 31.60 -29.87
C ARG A 40 -22.71 32.36 -28.57
N ALA A 41 -23.21 33.59 -28.66
CA ALA A 41 -23.48 34.40 -27.49
C ALA A 41 -24.55 33.72 -26.63
N ILE A 42 -25.67 33.30 -27.25
CA ILE A 42 -26.75 32.59 -26.56
C ILE A 42 -26.26 31.28 -25.92
N LEU A 43 -25.50 30.44 -26.63
CA LEU A 43 -24.99 29.19 -26.06
C LEU A 43 -24.05 29.41 -24.87
N ARG A 44 -23.21 30.46 -24.92
CA ARG A 44 -22.33 30.81 -23.79
C ARG A 44 -23.09 31.37 -22.60
N GLU A 45 -24.15 32.13 -22.86
CA GLU A 45 -24.99 32.70 -21.82
C GLU A 45 -25.81 31.61 -21.13
N LEU A 46 -26.41 30.69 -21.89
CA LEU A 46 -27.10 29.51 -21.35
C LEU A 46 -26.17 28.56 -20.58
N GLU A 47 -24.88 28.50 -20.96
CA GLU A 47 -23.83 27.79 -20.21
C GLU A 47 -23.51 28.51 -18.89
N ALA A 48 -23.37 29.83 -18.91
CA ALA A 48 -23.16 30.64 -17.71
C ALA A 48 -24.35 30.61 -16.73
N ASP A 49 -25.57 30.56 -17.27
CA ASP A 49 -26.83 30.46 -16.52
C ASP A 49 -27.10 29.03 -15.99
N GLY A 50 -26.23 28.06 -16.30
CA GLY A 50 -26.34 26.67 -15.85
C GLY A 50 -27.42 25.84 -16.54
N ALA A 51 -28.07 26.36 -17.60
CA ALA A 51 -29.09 25.65 -18.35
C ALA A 51 -28.50 24.62 -19.33
N LEU A 52 -27.26 24.85 -19.78
CA LEU A 52 -26.49 23.93 -20.62
C LEU A 52 -25.17 23.58 -19.96
N GLU A 53 -24.75 22.32 -20.08
CA GLU A 53 -23.42 21.87 -19.69
C GLU A 53 -22.58 21.60 -20.94
N ARG A 54 -21.31 21.98 -20.88
CA ARG A 54 -20.38 21.78 -21.97
C ARG A 54 -19.80 20.37 -21.89
N THR A 55 -19.94 19.63 -23.00
CA THR A 55 -19.52 18.23 -23.10
C THR A 55 -18.35 18.04 -24.08
N GLY A 56 -17.84 19.14 -24.64
CA GLY A 56 -16.62 19.16 -25.44
C GLY A 56 -16.34 20.52 -26.08
N LYS A 57 -15.23 20.64 -26.83
CA LYS A 57 -14.76 21.92 -27.40
C LYS A 57 -15.83 22.69 -28.20
N ARG A 58 -16.82 22.00 -28.79
CA ARG A 58 -17.94 22.58 -29.56
C ARG A 58 -19.25 21.81 -29.39
N ALA A 59 -19.48 21.21 -28.23
CA ALA A 59 -20.67 20.41 -27.94
C ALA A 59 -21.30 20.78 -26.60
N TRP A 60 -22.63 20.82 -26.57
CA TRP A 60 -23.46 21.16 -25.40
C TRP A 60 -24.56 20.12 -25.23
N SER A 61 -24.93 19.89 -23.98
CA SER A 61 -26.13 19.16 -23.58
C SER A 61 -26.89 19.97 -22.55
N GLN A 62 -28.16 19.64 -22.29
CA GLN A 62 -28.86 20.25 -21.16
C GLN A 62 -28.22 19.78 -19.84
N ALA A 63 -28.21 20.66 -18.83
CA ALA A 63 -27.59 20.34 -17.54
C ALA A 63 -28.29 19.19 -16.79
N ASP A 64 -29.57 18.96 -17.08
CA ASP A 64 -30.40 17.87 -16.55
C ASP A 64 -30.37 16.60 -17.42
N ARG A 65 -29.68 16.61 -18.57
CA ARG A 65 -29.70 15.47 -19.51
C ARG A 65 -28.30 15.15 -20.06
N PRO A 66 -27.81 13.91 -19.90
CA PRO A 66 -26.49 13.55 -20.38
C PRO A 66 -26.47 13.41 -21.91
N PRO A 67 -25.32 13.64 -22.57
CA PRO A 67 -25.20 13.46 -24.01
C PRO A 67 -25.29 11.97 -24.39
N PRO A 68 -25.74 11.63 -25.62
CA PRO A 68 -25.83 10.23 -26.08
C PRO A 68 -24.50 9.47 -26.06
N THR A 69 -23.38 10.19 -26.07
CA THR A 69 -22.03 9.64 -25.84
C THR A 69 -21.25 10.65 -25.03
N GLY A 70 -20.74 10.23 -23.87
CA GLY A 70 -20.08 11.11 -22.90
C GLY A 70 -19.25 10.30 -21.91
N ILE A 71 -18.49 11.02 -21.06
CA ILE A 71 -17.74 10.40 -19.98
C ILE A 71 -18.69 10.20 -18.80
N VAL A 72 -18.71 9.00 -18.23
CA VAL A 72 -19.42 8.68 -16.99
C VAL A 72 -18.39 8.32 -15.92
N GLU A 73 -18.49 8.95 -14.75
CA GLU A 73 -17.74 8.58 -13.55
C GLU A 73 -18.66 7.73 -12.67
N PHE A 74 -18.25 6.50 -12.39
CA PHE A 74 -19.02 5.58 -11.55
C PHE A 74 -18.66 5.81 -10.09
N THR A 75 -19.60 6.27 -9.28
CA THR A 75 -19.33 6.79 -7.93
C THR A 75 -19.76 5.85 -6.82
N ARG A 76 -20.68 4.92 -7.08
CA ARG A 76 -21.20 4.01 -6.06
C ARG A 76 -21.82 2.76 -6.66
N ILE A 77 -22.06 1.77 -5.80
CA ILE A 77 -22.93 0.63 -6.08
C ILE A 77 -24.21 0.84 -5.27
N ASP A 78 -25.37 0.64 -5.89
CA ASP A 78 -26.65 0.75 -5.20
C ASP A 78 -27.03 -0.53 -4.42
N LYS A 79 -28.19 -0.52 -3.77
CA LYS A 79 -28.67 -1.65 -2.95
C LYS A 79 -28.95 -2.92 -3.75
N ASN A 80 -29.09 -2.82 -5.07
CA ASN A 80 -29.36 -3.94 -5.96
C ASN A 80 -28.05 -4.51 -6.56
N GLY A 81 -26.90 -3.91 -6.23
CA GLY A 81 -25.60 -4.29 -6.79
C GLY A 81 -25.29 -3.62 -8.12
N ASP A 82 -26.10 -2.63 -8.54
CA ASP A 82 -25.90 -1.92 -9.79
C ASP A 82 -24.86 -0.79 -9.64
N LEU A 83 -23.93 -0.69 -10.58
CA LEU A 83 -22.90 0.35 -10.59
C LEU A 83 -23.51 1.65 -11.14
N ILE A 84 -23.56 2.68 -10.30
CA ILE A 84 -24.17 3.98 -10.61
C ILE A 84 -23.10 5.04 -10.81
N GLY A 85 -23.26 5.86 -11.84
CA GLY A 85 -22.39 6.98 -12.14
C GLY A 85 -23.12 8.24 -12.58
N LYS A 86 -22.37 9.31 -12.80
CA LYS A 86 -22.87 10.58 -13.37
C LYS A 86 -22.07 10.97 -14.60
N SER A 87 -22.72 11.70 -15.51
CA SER A 87 -22.05 12.27 -16.68
C SER A 87 -21.10 13.37 -16.24
N ILE A 88 -19.94 13.48 -16.90
CA ILE A 88 -18.90 14.47 -16.59
C ILE A 88 -18.86 15.54 -17.68
N GLY A 89 -19.06 16.79 -17.27
CA GLY A 89 -18.91 18.00 -18.08
C GLY A 89 -17.64 18.77 -17.70
N ASP A 90 -17.44 19.93 -18.30
CA ASP A 90 -16.30 20.81 -18.00
C ASP A 90 -16.36 21.35 -16.56
N ASN A 91 -17.57 21.50 -15.98
CA ASN A 91 -17.78 21.97 -14.60
C ASN A 91 -17.95 20.84 -13.56
N GLY A 92 -17.72 19.58 -13.95
CA GLY A 92 -17.84 18.42 -13.07
C GLY A 92 -19.04 17.52 -13.37
N PRO A 93 -19.47 16.68 -12.39
CA PRO A 93 -20.59 15.76 -12.59
C PRO A 93 -21.94 16.48 -12.73
N PHE A 94 -22.70 16.12 -13.77
CA PHE A 94 -24.01 16.71 -14.06
C PHE A 94 -25.03 15.65 -14.48
N GLY A 95 -26.31 16.04 -14.47
CA GLY A 95 -27.41 15.17 -14.88
C GLY A 95 -27.81 14.09 -13.86
N PRO A 96 -28.77 13.22 -14.25
CA PRO A 96 -29.30 12.12 -13.45
C PRO A 96 -28.27 11.02 -13.19
N ASP A 97 -28.61 10.13 -12.25
CA ASP A 97 -27.85 8.90 -12.03
C ASP A 97 -27.97 7.97 -13.25
N ILE A 98 -26.84 7.35 -13.61
CA ILE A 98 -26.70 6.51 -14.80
C ILE A 98 -26.22 5.12 -14.38
N THR A 99 -27.03 4.10 -14.67
CA THR A 99 -26.72 2.70 -14.33
C THR A 99 -25.83 2.06 -15.40
N TYR A 100 -24.78 1.35 -14.98
CA TYR A 100 -23.92 0.60 -15.89
C TYR A 100 -24.64 -0.62 -16.49
N ALA A 101 -24.73 -0.68 -17.81
CA ALA A 101 -25.41 -1.74 -18.57
C ALA A 101 -24.45 -2.65 -19.36
N GLY A 102 -23.18 -2.70 -18.94
CA GLY A 102 -22.15 -3.54 -19.58
C GLY A 102 -21.40 -2.87 -20.73
N PRO A 103 -20.54 -3.62 -21.46
CA PRO A 103 -19.76 -3.05 -22.56
C PRO A 103 -20.61 -2.76 -23.81
N SER A 104 -20.17 -1.80 -24.62
CA SER A 104 -20.77 -1.47 -25.91
C SER A 104 -20.19 -2.38 -27.01
N GLY A 105 -20.96 -3.38 -27.47
CA GLY A 105 -20.59 -4.27 -28.59
C GLY A 105 -20.08 -5.65 -28.18
N LYS A 106 -19.64 -6.47 -29.16
CA LYS A 106 -19.02 -7.79 -28.91
C LYS A 106 -17.61 -7.60 -28.35
N PRO A 107 -17.23 -8.26 -27.23
CA PRO A 107 -15.91 -8.09 -26.63
C PRO A 107 -14.82 -8.55 -27.60
N ARG A 108 -13.97 -7.61 -28.04
CA ARG A 108 -12.69 -7.92 -28.69
C ARG A 108 -11.61 -7.77 -27.62
N GLY A 109 -11.26 -8.86 -26.95
CA GLY A 109 -10.28 -8.90 -25.87
C GLY A 109 -10.87 -8.72 -24.47
N LYS A 110 -10.00 -8.76 -23.44
CA LYS A 110 -10.33 -8.54 -22.02
C LYS A 110 -10.61 -7.04 -21.78
N THR A 111 -11.75 -6.51 -22.21
CA THR A 111 -12.19 -5.18 -21.77
C THR A 111 -12.61 -5.27 -20.30
N LYS A 112 -11.85 -4.62 -19.41
CA LYS A 112 -12.13 -4.54 -17.97
C LYS A 112 -13.46 -3.81 -17.75
N ALA A 113 -14.32 -4.30 -16.87
CA ALA A 113 -15.50 -3.57 -16.43
C ALA A 113 -15.06 -2.41 -15.51
N PRO A 114 -15.70 -1.23 -15.59
CA PRO A 114 -15.42 -0.14 -14.66
C PRO A 114 -15.85 -0.54 -13.24
N GLY A 115 -15.06 -0.13 -12.25
CA GLY A 115 -15.41 -0.20 -10.83
C GLY A 115 -15.82 1.16 -10.26
N VAL A 116 -16.10 1.20 -8.96
CA VAL A 116 -16.33 2.46 -8.25
C VAL A 116 -15.06 3.31 -8.27
N GLY A 117 -15.20 4.57 -8.66
CA GLY A 117 -14.11 5.53 -8.88
C GLY A 117 -13.51 5.50 -10.29
N ASP A 118 -13.92 4.57 -11.15
CA ASP A 118 -13.46 4.55 -12.55
C ASP A 118 -14.29 5.49 -13.42
N ARG A 119 -13.64 6.06 -14.44
CA ARG A 119 -14.29 6.82 -15.50
C ARG A 119 -14.34 5.98 -16.77
N ALA A 120 -15.41 6.05 -17.53
CA ALA A 120 -15.50 5.39 -18.83
C ALA A 120 -16.15 6.30 -19.88
N LEU A 121 -15.68 6.19 -21.12
CA LEU A 121 -16.41 6.73 -22.26
C LEU A 121 -17.58 5.79 -22.55
N CYS A 122 -18.80 6.30 -22.47
CA CYS A 122 -20.02 5.50 -22.52
C CYS A 122 -20.95 5.95 -23.65
N LYS A 123 -21.70 5.00 -24.22
CA LYS A 123 -22.96 5.30 -24.89
C LYS A 123 -24.05 5.36 -23.84
N ILE A 124 -24.73 6.50 -23.75
CA ILE A 124 -25.72 6.78 -22.71
C ILE A 124 -27.08 6.86 -23.40
N ASN A 125 -28.02 6.03 -22.96
CA ASN A 125 -29.39 6.03 -23.47
C ASN A 125 -30.36 5.96 -22.31
N GLU A 126 -31.52 6.58 -22.51
CA GLU A 126 -32.66 6.49 -21.62
C GLU A 126 -33.59 5.37 -22.09
N HIS A 127 -34.06 4.54 -21.16
CA HIS A 127 -35.04 3.49 -21.41
C HIS A 127 -35.99 3.39 -20.22
N ASP A 128 -37.30 3.51 -20.45
CA ASP A 128 -38.34 3.47 -19.41
C ASP A 128 -38.12 4.42 -18.22
N GLY A 129 -37.55 5.62 -18.48
CA GLY A 129 -37.25 6.62 -17.44
C GLY A 129 -35.96 6.37 -16.66
N GLU A 130 -35.21 5.30 -16.97
CA GLU A 130 -33.89 5.02 -16.40
C GLU A 130 -32.77 5.33 -17.40
N TRP A 131 -31.72 5.96 -16.89
CA TRP A 131 -30.51 6.24 -17.67
C TRP A 131 -29.53 5.09 -17.57
N ARG A 132 -29.09 4.58 -18.73
CA ARG A 132 -28.17 3.44 -18.81
C ARG A 132 -26.95 3.78 -19.65
N ALA A 133 -25.77 3.43 -19.13
CA ALA A 133 -24.49 3.61 -19.80
C ALA A 133 -23.91 2.27 -20.23
N ARG A 134 -23.55 2.15 -21.52
CA ARG A 134 -22.70 1.05 -22.01
C ARG A 134 -21.28 1.53 -22.26
N ALA A 135 -20.30 0.93 -21.60
CA ALA A 135 -18.90 1.34 -21.69
C ALA A 135 -18.30 1.00 -23.06
N ILE A 136 -17.81 2.01 -23.77
CA ILE A 136 -16.99 1.84 -24.97
C ILE A 136 -15.56 1.50 -24.55
N THR A 137 -15.01 2.26 -23.59
CA THR A 137 -13.66 2.08 -23.04
C THR A 137 -13.61 2.63 -21.63
N VAL A 138 -13.10 1.85 -20.69
CA VAL A 138 -12.76 2.34 -19.35
C VAL A 138 -11.51 3.19 -19.50
N LEU A 139 -11.60 4.44 -19.05
CA LEU A 139 -10.46 5.34 -18.96
C LEU A 139 -9.66 4.86 -17.76
N GLU A 140 -8.40 4.51 -17.97
CA GLU A 140 -7.50 4.22 -16.87
C GLU A 140 -7.52 5.43 -15.92
N LYS A 141 -7.55 5.18 -14.59
CA LYS A 141 -7.18 6.21 -13.61
C LYS A 141 -5.93 6.88 -14.17
N ARG A 142 -5.93 8.21 -14.29
CA ARG A 142 -4.71 8.94 -14.59
C ARG A 142 -3.68 8.52 -13.54
N ILE A 143 -2.83 7.55 -13.88
CA ILE A 143 -1.44 7.55 -13.44
C ILE A 143 -1.02 8.98 -13.70
N SER A 144 -0.50 9.67 -12.68
CA SER A 144 -0.16 11.07 -12.84
C SER A 144 0.60 11.21 -14.16
N ASP A 145 0.17 12.15 -15.01
CA ASP A 145 0.85 12.42 -16.28
C ASP A 145 2.32 12.82 -16.02
N ARG A 146 2.65 13.12 -14.75
CA ARG A 146 3.97 13.37 -14.19
C ARG A 146 4.92 12.19 -14.36
N LEU A 147 6.16 12.53 -14.71
CA LEU A 147 7.33 11.69 -14.79
C LEU A 147 8.37 12.25 -13.83
N VAL A 148 8.72 11.49 -12.80
CA VAL A 148 9.83 11.82 -11.89
C VAL A 148 11.09 11.17 -12.44
N GLY A 149 12.12 11.96 -12.72
CA GLY A 149 13.27 11.46 -13.45
C GLY A 149 14.51 12.33 -13.39
N LEU A 150 15.57 11.84 -14.00
CA LEU A 150 16.83 12.55 -14.17
C LEU A 150 16.78 13.36 -15.47
N TYR A 151 17.04 14.65 -15.36
CA TYR A 151 17.24 15.53 -16.51
C TYR A 151 18.68 15.43 -17.02
N SER A 152 18.82 15.19 -18.32
CA SER A 152 20.10 15.19 -19.04
C SER A 152 20.07 16.23 -20.15
N THR A 153 21.08 17.08 -20.18
CA THR A 153 21.17 18.17 -21.16
C THR A 153 21.49 17.62 -22.55
N THR A 154 20.89 18.20 -23.58
CA THR A 154 21.19 17.93 -24.99
C THR A 154 21.47 19.24 -25.71
N ALA A 155 21.91 19.19 -26.98
CA ALA A 155 22.21 20.40 -27.76
C ALA A 155 21.01 21.36 -27.97
N ARG A 156 19.77 20.94 -27.70
CA ARG A 156 18.54 21.74 -27.89
C ARG A 156 17.54 21.56 -26.73
N GLY A 157 18.02 21.71 -25.49
CA GLY A 157 17.23 21.49 -24.27
C GLY A 157 17.73 20.25 -23.54
N GLY A 158 16.88 19.23 -23.38
CA GLY A 158 17.27 18.01 -22.67
C GLY A 158 16.28 16.85 -22.80
N ARG A 159 16.52 15.81 -22.01
CA ARG A 159 15.67 14.63 -21.88
C ARG A 159 15.48 14.30 -20.40
N VAL A 160 14.28 13.86 -20.03
CA VAL A 160 13.99 13.34 -18.69
C VAL A 160 13.82 11.83 -18.78
N ASN A 161 14.71 11.12 -18.09
CA ASN A 161 14.68 9.66 -17.97
C ASN A 161 13.97 9.25 -16.66
N PRO A 162 13.06 8.27 -16.69
CA PRO A 162 12.32 7.85 -15.50
C PRO A 162 13.24 7.34 -14.40
N SER A 163 12.91 7.69 -13.16
CA SER A 163 13.52 7.12 -11.97
C SER A 163 13.06 5.68 -11.69
N SER A 164 11.92 5.26 -12.24
CA SER A 164 11.37 3.91 -12.08
C SER A 164 11.61 3.04 -13.31
N ARG A 165 12.05 1.79 -13.11
CA ARG A 165 12.23 0.78 -14.18
C ARG A 165 10.92 0.37 -14.86
N LYS A 166 9.79 0.57 -14.18
CA LYS A 166 8.45 0.21 -14.71
C LYS A 166 7.97 1.24 -15.73
N ASP A 167 8.44 2.48 -15.61
CA ASP A 167 8.12 3.54 -16.54
C ASP A 167 9.14 3.52 -17.68
N ARG A 168 8.64 3.41 -18.92
CA ARG A 168 9.45 3.44 -20.15
C ARG A 168 9.22 4.71 -20.95
N ARG A 169 8.43 5.64 -20.41
CA ARG A 169 8.21 6.96 -21.01
C ARG A 169 9.51 7.74 -20.92
N GLU A 170 9.72 8.59 -21.91
CA GLU A 170 10.79 9.55 -21.92
C GLU A 170 10.23 10.86 -22.47
N PHE A 171 10.58 11.96 -21.82
CA PHE A 171 10.20 13.29 -22.30
C PHE A 171 11.41 14.02 -22.85
N VAL A 172 11.28 14.48 -24.09
CA VAL A 172 12.17 15.49 -24.65
C VAL A 172 11.69 16.85 -24.14
N ILE A 173 12.59 17.57 -23.48
CA ILE A 173 12.31 18.89 -22.91
C ILE A 173 12.97 19.94 -23.80
N GLN A 174 12.19 20.87 -24.31
CA GLN A 174 12.72 21.98 -25.10
C GLN A 174 13.33 23.02 -24.16
N GLU A 175 14.26 23.85 -24.64
CA GLU A 175 14.96 24.86 -23.84
C GLU A 175 14.03 25.75 -23.02
N ALA A 176 12.92 26.20 -23.62
CA ALA A 176 11.89 27.02 -22.96
C ALA A 176 11.13 26.28 -21.84
N ASP A 177 11.14 24.96 -21.85
CA ASP A 177 10.38 24.10 -20.94
C ASP A 177 11.27 23.47 -19.84
N THR A 178 12.54 23.89 -19.75
CA THR A 178 13.51 23.33 -18.79
C THR A 178 13.32 23.81 -17.37
N LYS A 179 12.62 24.92 -17.16
CA LYS A 179 12.53 25.62 -15.86
C LYS A 179 13.91 25.93 -15.24
N GLY A 180 14.96 26.01 -16.07
CA GLY A 180 16.34 26.23 -15.62
C GLY A 180 17.07 24.98 -15.14
N ALA A 181 16.52 23.78 -15.38
CA ALA A 181 17.16 22.52 -15.02
C ALA A 181 18.52 22.34 -15.68
N LYS A 182 19.47 21.83 -14.89
CA LYS A 182 20.86 21.54 -15.27
C LYS A 182 21.08 20.04 -15.37
N ASP A 183 22.10 19.65 -16.11
CA ASP A 183 22.50 18.25 -16.21
C ASP A 183 22.69 17.63 -14.82
N GLY A 184 22.03 16.51 -14.55
CA GLY A 184 22.07 15.85 -13.25
C GLY A 184 20.93 16.22 -12.29
N ASP A 185 20.10 17.21 -12.64
CA ASP A 185 18.93 17.57 -11.84
C ASP A 185 17.88 16.46 -11.87
N LEU A 186 17.30 16.21 -10.71
CA LEU A 186 16.12 15.38 -10.54
C LEU A 186 14.90 16.29 -10.67
N VAL A 187 13.97 15.90 -11.53
CA VAL A 187 12.86 16.77 -11.95
C VAL A 187 11.53 16.01 -12.02
N ILE A 188 10.45 16.77 -11.89
CA ILE A 188 9.11 16.34 -12.27
C ILE A 188 8.78 16.97 -13.61
N ALA A 189 8.42 16.15 -14.58
CA ALA A 189 8.03 16.59 -15.91
C ALA A 189 6.62 16.10 -16.28
N GLU A 190 5.84 16.94 -16.95
CA GLU A 190 4.51 16.61 -17.45
C GLU A 190 4.49 16.62 -18.99
N PRO A 191 3.67 15.78 -19.65
CA PRO A 191 3.56 15.74 -21.10
C PRO A 191 2.92 17.03 -21.62
N LYS A 192 3.54 17.64 -22.63
CA LYS A 192 2.93 18.77 -23.32
C LYS A 192 1.76 18.32 -24.19
N PRO A 193 0.67 19.09 -24.28
CA PRO A 193 -0.45 18.76 -25.16
C PRO A 193 -0.01 18.68 -26.63
N GLN A 194 0.10 17.46 -27.18
CA GLN A 194 0.37 17.25 -28.60
C GLN A 194 -0.92 16.97 -29.38
N GLY A 195 -1.01 17.50 -30.60
CA GLY A 195 -2.09 17.15 -31.54
C GLY A 195 -2.02 15.67 -31.95
N ARG A 196 -3.17 15.07 -32.33
CA ARG A 196 -3.36 13.63 -32.68
C ARG A 196 -2.43 13.03 -33.76
N ARG A 197 -1.47 13.78 -34.32
CA ARG A 197 -0.56 13.38 -35.40
C ARG A 197 0.87 13.85 -35.12
N HIS A 198 1.46 13.43 -34.00
CA HIS A 198 2.90 13.57 -33.81
C HIS A 198 3.59 12.22 -33.97
N HIS A 199 4.61 12.17 -34.83
CA HIS A 199 5.54 11.06 -34.96
C HIS A 199 6.88 11.57 -34.41
N GLY A 200 7.29 11.07 -33.23
CA GLY A 200 8.49 11.52 -32.53
C GLY A 200 8.44 11.21 -31.02
N PRO A 201 9.53 11.44 -30.26
CA PRO A 201 9.53 11.31 -28.81
C PRO A 201 8.48 12.23 -28.16
N ALA A 202 7.91 11.82 -27.03
CA ALA A 202 6.95 12.66 -26.32
C ALA A 202 7.64 13.94 -25.82
N LEU A 203 7.01 15.10 -26.06
CA LEU A 203 7.49 16.37 -25.49
C LEU A 203 6.94 16.51 -24.08
N GLY A 204 7.77 17.00 -23.17
CA GLY A 204 7.36 17.35 -21.82
C GLY A 204 7.82 18.74 -21.42
N GLU A 205 7.28 19.22 -20.31
CA GLU A 205 7.73 20.42 -19.62
C GLU A 205 8.08 20.09 -18.18
N ILE A 206 9.17 20.68 -17.68
CA ILE A 206 9.59 20.52 -16.29
C ILE A 206 8.71 21.41 -15.43
N THR A 207 7.94 20.79 -14.55
CA THR A 207 7.08 21.48 -13.59
C THR A 207 7.81 21.78 -12.30
N GLU A 208 8.82 20.97 -11.93
CA GLU A 208 9.55 21.12 -10.67
C GLU A 208 10.98 20.53 -10.76
N ILE A 209 11.94 21.19 -10.12
CA ILE A 209 13.30 20.67 -9.88
C ILE A 209 13.34 20.26 -8.41
N ILE A 210 13.44 18.96 -8.15
CA ILE A 210 13.29 18.38 -6.81
C ILE A 210 14.64 18.18 -6.09
N GLY A 211 15.74 18.20 -6.83
CA GLY A 211 17.08 18.04 -6.27
C GLY A 211 18.10 17.73 -7.36
N HIS A 212 19.28 17.23 -6.95
CA HIS A 212 20.34 16.82 -7.86
C HIS A 212 20.75 15.37 -7.55
N ILE A 213 21.19 14.60 -8.55
CA ILE A 213 21.55 13.18 -8.38
C ILE A 213 22.72 12.95 -7.41
N THR A 214 23.55 13.97 -7.18
CA THR A 214 24.66 13.91 -6.22
C THR A 214 24.28 14.32 -4.81
N ASP A 215 23.05 14.80 -4.59
CA ASP A 215 22.57 15.08 -3.23
C ASP A 215 22.46 13.74 -2.48
N PRO A 216 23.13 13.59 -1.32
CA PRO A 216 23.03 12.38 -0.53
C PRO A 216 21.58 12.00 -0.20
N ARG A 217 20.66 12.96 -0.10
CA ARG A 217 19.25 12.72 0.24
C ARG A 217 18.32 12.51 -0.95
N SER A 218 18.87 12.47 -2.16
CA SER A 218 18.12 12.32 -3.41
C SER A 218 17.30 11.02 -3.51
N ALA A 219 17.79 9.94 -2.88
CA ALA A 219 17.13 8.64 -2.90
C ALA A 219 15.71 8.68 -2.32
N SER A 220 15.54 9.34 -1.17
CA SER A 220 14.23 9.49 -0.53
C SER A 220 13.32 10.45 -1.28
N LEU A 221 13.86 11.55 -1.81
CA LEU A 221 13.08 12.49 -2.63
C LEU A 221 12.49 11.80 -3.87
N LEU A 222 13.29 10.97 -4.55
CA LEU A 222 12.82 10.21 -5.70
C LEU A 222 11.71 9.23 -5.35
N ALA A 223 11.88 8.45 -4.28
CA ALA A 223 10.85 7.51 -3.84
C ALA A 223 9.56 8.23 -3.41
N LEU A 224 9.69 9.32 -2.67
CA LEU A 224 8.58 10.16 -2.23
C LEU A 224 7.74 10.65 -3.41
N HIS A 225 8.36 11.21 -4.45
CA HIS A 225 7.64 11.70 -5.62
C HIS A 225 7.14 10.56 -6.53
N ALA A 226 7.91 9.47 -6.68
CA ALA A 226 7.50 8.32 -7.50
C ALA A 226 6.24 7.61 -6.97
N HIS A 227 6.00 7.71 -5.66
CA HIS A 227 4.83 7.14 -4.99
C HIS A 227 3.77 8.20 -4.63
N ASP A 228 3.89 9.44 -5.10
CA ASP A 228 2.93 10.54 -4.82
C ASP A 228 2.63 10.67 -3.29
N ILE A 229 3.67 10.59 -2.45
CA ILE A 229 3.54 10.75 -1.00
C ILE A 229 3.28 12.24 -0.69
N PRO A 230 2.18 12.60 0.01
CA PRO A 230 1.90 13.99 0.36
C PRO A 230 2.94 14.56 1.34
N THR A 231 3.57 15.67 0.98
CA THR A 231 4.59 16.34 1.81
C THR A 231 4.09 17.61 2.45
N GLU A 232 3.52 18.50 1.64
CA GLU A 232 3.06 19.81 2.08
C GLU A 232 1.74 19.72 2.84
N PHE A 233 1.65 20.45 3.96
CA PHE A 233 0.42 20.62 4.71
C PHE A 233 -0.35 21.83 4.16
N PRO A 234 -1.66 21.72 3.92
CA PRO A 234 -2.49 22.88 3.59
C PRO A 234 -2.43 23.94 4.70
N GLU A 235 -2.44 25.23 4.34
CA GLU A 235 -2.35 26.32 5.32
C GLU A 235 -3.47 26.26 6.38
N ALA A 236 -4.67 25.78 6.02
CA ALA A 236 -5.76 25.59 6.98
C ALA A 236 -5.42 24.57 8.08
N ALA A 237 -4.67 23.51 7.76
CA ALA A 237 -4.22 22.51 8.72
C ALA A 237 -3.08 23.07 9.59
N LEU A 238 -2.14 23.82 8.99
CA LEU A 238 -1.06 24.49 9.73
C LEU A 238 -1.60 25.55 10.69
N ALA A 239 -2.57 26.36 10.27
CA ALA A 239 -3.21 27.35 11.12
C ALA A 239 -3.90 26.71 12.33
N GLN A 240 -4.59 25.58 12.13
CA GLN A 240 -5.19 24.81 13.23
C GLN A 240 -4.13 24.21 14.17
N ALA A 241 -2.99 23.76 13.65
CA ALA A 241 -1.90 23.20 14.46
C ALA A 241 -1.16 24.25 15.29
N ARG A 242 -1.02 25.49 14.78
CA ARG A 242 -0.35 26.61 15.49
C ARG A 242 -1.18 27.19 16.63
N ASP A 243 -2.51 27.14 16.54
CA ASP A 243 -3.45 27.54 17.60
C ASP A 243 -4.42 26.38 17.91
N PRO A 244 -3.93 25.29 18.51
CA PRO A 244 -4.73 24.10 18.72
C PRO A 244 -5.77 24.35 19.81
N LYS A 245 -7.02 24.02 19.50
CA LYS A 245 -8.16 24.12 20.44
C LYS A 245 -8.65 22.72 20.78
N PRO A 246 -8.03 22.05 21.77
CA PRO A 246 -8.39 20.69 22.10
C PRO A 246 -9.84 20.61 22.61
N ALA A 247 -10.54 19.53 22.27
CA ALA A 247 -11.90 19.28 22.71
C ALA A 247 -12.00 19.28 24.25
N ALA A 248 -13.04 19.94 24.76
CA ALA A 248 -13.33 19.97 26.19
C ALA A 248 -13.87 18.62 26.64
N ALA A 249 -13.18 18.00 27.60
CA ALA A 249 -13.58 16.74 28.23
C ALA A 249 -13.11 16.74 29.68
N GLU A 250 -13.87 16.06 30.56
CA GLU A 250 -13.39 15.73 31.90
C GLU A 250 -12.22 14.76 31.79
N ARG A 251 -11.20 14.95 32.64
CA ARG A 251 -9.97 14.16 32.61
C ARG A 251 -9.56 13.74 34.00
N GLU A 252 -9.28 12.46 34.16
CA GLU A 252 -8.69 11.90 35.39
C GLU A 252 -7.24 12.38 35.54
N ASP A 253 -6.84 12.70 36.77
CA ASP A 253 -5.48 13.14 37.07
C ASP A 253 -4.56 11.92 37.26
N LEU A 254 -3.66 11.70 36.30
CA LEU A 254 -2.63 10.66 36.33
C LEU A 254 -1.24 11.25 36.65
N THR A 255 -1.15 12.52 37.07
CA THR A 255 0.14 13.19 37.29
C THR A 255 0.92 12.66 38.49
N GLN A 256 0.27 11.93 39.39
CA GLN A 256 0.91 11.25 40.52
C GLN A 256 1.41 9.85 40.17
N THR A 257 1.02 9.30 39.02
CA THR A 257 1.52 8.02 38.52
C THR A 257 2.84 8.27 37.79
N ALA A 258 3.89 7.55 38.16
CA ALA A 258 5.23 7.68 37.56
C ALA A 258 5.33 7.03 36.16
N LEU A 259 4.47 7.46 35.24
CA LEU A 259 4.49 7.06 33.83
C LEU A 259 5.78 7.55 33.17
N ILE A 260 6.43 6.68 32.39
CA ILE A 260 7.66 7.00 31.66
C ILE A 260 7.51 6.67 30.18
N THR A 261 8.30 7.32 29.31
CA THR A 261 8.39 6.97 27.88
C THR A 261 9.70 6.22 27.61
N ILE A 262 9.65 5.18 26.77
CA ILE A 262 10.82 4.38 26.37
C ILE A 262 10.82 4.25 24.85
N ASP A 263 11.72 4.97 24.19
CA ASP A 263 11.71 5.17 22.74
C ASP A 263 13.14 5.14 22.16
N PRO A 264 13.33 5.16 20.83
CA PRO A 264 14.64 5.45 20.26
C PRO A 264 15.17 6.81 20.75
N ALA A 265 16.48 6.94 20.97
CA ALA A 265 17.08 8.17 21.48
C ALA A 265 16.80 9.40 20.57
N ASP A 266 16.66 9.18 19.26
CA ASP A 266 16.36 10.18 18.24
C ASP A 266 14.87 10.51 18.10
N ALA A 267 13.98 9.80 18.80
CA ALA A 267 12.54 10.04 18.74
C ALA A 267 12.14 11.39 19.35
N ARG A 268 11.17 12.05 18.70
CA ARG A 268 10.60 13.34 19.11
C ARG A 268 9.10 13.28 19.34
N ASP A 269 8.45 12.29 18.76
CA ASP A 269 7.03 12.00 18.76
C ASP A 269 6.75 10.81 19.69
N HIS A 270 6.64 11.09 21.00
CA HIS A 270 6.37 10.08 22.01
C HIS A 270 4.85 9.82 22.10
N ASP A 271 4.38 8.74 21.48
CA ASP A 271 2.97 8.32 21.44
C ASP A 271 2.50 7.72 22.78
N ASP A 272 3.36 6.94 23.44
CA ASP A 272 3.00 6.09 24.56
C ASP A 272 3.89 6.30 25.80
N ALA A 273 3.29 6.12 26.97
CA ALA A 273 3.97 6.07 28.25
C ALA A 273 3.45 4.88 29.08
N VAL A 274 4.33 4.26 29.85
CA VAL A 274 4.04 3.02 30.57
C VAL A 274 4.35 3.14 32.06
N PHE A 275 3.56 2.42 32.86
CA PHE A 275 3.77 2.24 34.30
C PHE A 275 3.27 0.85 34.69
N ALA A 276 3.93 0.22 35.67
CA ALA A 276 3.46 -1.03 36.26
C ALA A 276 3.64 -1.03 37.77
N GLU A 277 2.72 -1.68 38.46
CA GLU A 277 2.81 -1.94 39.90
C GLU A 277 2.43 -3.39 40.20
N LYS A 278 3.05 -3.92 41.25
CA LYS A 278 2.75 -5.25 41.75
C LYS A 278 1.47 -5.23 42.58
N LEU A 279 0.59 -6.20 42.35
CA LEU A 279 -0.57 -6.48 43.18
C LEU A 279 -0.33 -7.78 43.97
N ASP A 280 -1.20 -8.07 44.95
CA ASP A 280 -1.13 -9.30 45.74
C ASP A 280 -1.16 -10.57 44.85
N ASP A 281 -1.91 -10.53 43.75
CA ASP A 281 -2.17 -11.68 42.89
C ASP A 281 -1.89 -11.43 41.40
N GLY A 282 -0.98 -10.48 41.10
CA GLY A 282 -0.55 -10.18 39.74
C GLY A 282 0.01 -8.77 39.57
N TRP A 283 -0.42 -8.08 38.52
CA TRP A 283 0.13 -6.79 38.10
C TRP A 283 -0.95 -5.83 37.63
N ARG A 284 -0.82 -4.55 37.98
CA ARG A 284 -1.54 -3.46 37.34
C ARG A 284 -0.57 -2.76 36.40
N VAL A 285 -0.95 -2.64 35.13
CA VAL A 285 -0.18 -1.96 34.09
C VAL A 285 -1.03 -0.84 33.52
N ILE A 286 -0.44 0.34 33.37
CA ILE A 286 -1.08 1.49 32.74
C ILE A 286 -0.29 1.82 31.48
N VAL A 287 -0.99 1.88 30.37
CA VAL A 287 -0.47 2.36 29.08
C VAL A 287 -1.22 3.64 28.75
N ALA A 288 -0.53 4.79 28.79
CA ALA A 288 -1.09 6.09 28.48
C ALA A 288 -0.69 6.50 27.06
N ILE A 289 -1.68 6.74 26.19
CA ILE A 289 -1.45 7.11 24.79
C ILE A 289 -1.82 8.58 24.58
N ALA A 290 -1.06 9.31 23.77
CA ALA A 290 -1.37 10.67 23.35
C ALA A 290 -2.82 10.82 22.85
N ASP A 291 -3.58 11.75 23.43
CA ASP A 291 -4.99 12.00 23.06
C ASP A 291 -5.09 12.91 21.83
N VAL A 292 -4.66 12.38 20.68
CA VAL A 292 -4.67 13.11 19.40
C VAL A 292 -6.09 13.46 18.96
N ALA A 293 -7.09 12.65 19.32
CA ALA A 293 -8.50 12.90 19.01
C ALA A 293 -9.00 14.23 19.59
N ALA A 294 -8.48 14.65 20.75
CA ALA A 294 -8.79 15.95 21.32
C ALA A 294 -8.37 17.12 20.39
N TYR A 295 -7.24 16.99 19.69
CA TYR A 295 -6.67 18.05 18.85
C TYR A 295 -7.15 17.97 17.39
N VAL A 296 -7.30 16.75 16.89
CA VAL A 296 -7.71 16.44 15.52
C VAL A 296 -9.15 15.97 15.57
N THR A 297 -10.09 16.92 15.58
CA THR A 297 -11.53 16.63 15.60
C THR A 297 -12.06 16.27 14.22
N GLU A 298 -13.09 15.43 14.16
CA GLU A 298 -13.67 14.94 12.91
C GLU A 298 -14.10 16.09 11.97
N GLY A 299 -13.74 15.98 10.69
CA GLY A 299 -14.07 16.96 9.64
C GLY A 299 -13.21 18.23 9.65
N SER A 300 -12.34 18.42 10.64
CA SER A 300 -11.42 19.54 10.72
C SER A 300 -10.37 19.51 9.58
N PRO A 301 -9.72 20.64 9.26
CA PRO A 301 -8.61 20.67 8.30
C PRO A 301 -7.51 19.64 8.60
N LEU A 302 -7.13 19.48 9.88
CA LEU A 302 -6.16 18.48 10.31
C LEU A 302 -6.65 17.05 10.06
N ASP A 303 -7.92 16.76 10.35
CA ASP A 303 -8.51 15.43 10.16
C ASP A 303 -8.51 15.03 8.68
N LYS A 304 -8.92 15.94 7.80
CA LYS A 304 -8.91 15.70 6.34
C LYS A 304 -7.51 15.42 5.82
N GLU A 305 -6.51 16.16 6.29
CA GLU A 305 -5.12 15.93 5.88
C GLU A 305 -4.54 14.65 6.49
N ALA A 306 -4.84 14.35 7.75
CA ALA A 306 -4.44 13.11 8.42
C ALA A 306 -5.04 11.88 7.73
N LEU A 307 -6.33 11.91 7.36
CA LEU A 307 -6.98 10.86 6.57
C LEU A 307 -6.31 10.71 5.20
N LYS A 308 -6.07 11.81 4.48
CA LYS A 308 -5.42 11.80 3.15
C LYS A 308 -4.03 11.16 3.20
N ARG A 309 -3.25 11.44 4.25
CA ARG A 309 -1.92 10.83 4.47
C ARG A 309 -2.03 9.39 4.94
N GLY A 310 -2.97 9.10 5.83
CA GLY A 310 -3.26 7.80 6.43
C GLY A 310 -2.25 7.36 7.51
N ASN A 311 -0.96 7.58 7.26
CA ASN A 311 0.13 7.27 8.20
C ASN A 311 1.36 8.14 7.92
N SER A 312 2.27 8.24 8.90
CA SER A 312 3.62 8.77 8.67
C SER A 312 4.43 7.80 7.82
N THR A 313 5.35 8.31 6.99
CA THR A 313 6.28 7.52 6.15
C THR A 313 7.72 7.74 6.65
N TYR A 314 8.43 6.66 6.95
CA TYR A 314 9.77 6.68 7.57
C TYR A 314 10.85 6.29 6.55
N PHE A 315 11.39 7.30 5.88
CA PHE A 315 12.56 7.12 5.03
C PHE A 315 13.84 6.99 5.86
N PRO A 316 14.92 6.39 5.32
CA PRO A 316 16.17 6.26 6.05
C PRO A 316 16.75 7.57 6.60
N ASP A 317 16.65 8.68 5.85
CA ASP A 317 17.19 10.00 6.23
C ASP A 317 16.14 10.98 6.81
N ARG A 318 14.83 10.66 6.75
CA ARG A 318 13.77 11.60 7.12
C ARG A 318 12.43 10.92 7.40
N VAL A 319 11.55 11.66 8.08
CA VAL A 319 10.16 11.26 8.29
C VAL A 319 9.23 12.24 7.57
N ILE A 320 8.23 11.72 6.85
CA ILE A 320 7.10 12.50 6.35
C ILE A 320 5.93 12.26 7.33
N PRO A 321 5.64 13.22 8.21
CA PRO A 321 4.69 12.97 9.29
C PRO A 321 3.24 13.03 8.82
N MET A 322 2.36 12.28 9.49
CA MET A 322 0.91 12.37 9.29
C MET A 322 0.34 13.71 9.78
N LEU A 323 0.89 14.23 10.88
CA LEU A 323 0.46 15.48 11.52
C LEU A 323 1.57 16.54 11.47
N PRO A 324 1.22 17.84 11.51
CA PRO A 324 2.22 18.91 11.61
C PRO A 324 3.11 18.78 12.86
N PHE A 325 4.28 19.41 12.81
CA PHE A 325 5.28 19.36 13.87
C PHE A 325 4.73 19.87 15.22
N GLU A 326 3.95 20.95 15.17
CA GLU A 326 3.32 21.60 16.33
C GLU A 326 2.42 20.65 17.13
N LEU A 327 1.89 19.61 16.49
CA LEU A 327 1.12 18.57 17.18
C LEU A 327 1.96 17.34 17.47
N SER A 328 2.59 16.76 16.45
CA SER A 328 3.26 15.47 16.55
C SER A 328 4.43 15.45 17.52
N ALA A 329 5.28 16.48 17.50
CA ALA A 329 6.49 16.56 18.31
C ALA A 329 6.38 17.55 19.48
N ASP A 330 5.22 18.18 19.67
CA ASP A 330 5.00 19.16 20.73
C ASP A 330 3.75 18.88 21.57
N GLU A 331 2.58 19.33 21.13
CA GLU A 331 1.35 19.27 21.93
C GLU A 331 0.86 17.85 22.26
N CYS A 332 0.97 16.91 21.31
CA CYS A 332 0.54 15.52 21.52
C CYS A 332 1.64 14.66 22.13
N SER A 333 2.91 14.94 21.84
CA SER A 333 4.04 14.15 22.35
C SER A 333 4.06 14.18 23.88
N LEU A 334 4.21 13.00 24.50
CA LEU A 334 4.25 12.81 25.95
C LEU A 334 5.59 13.23 26.58
N LYS A 335 5.92 14.52 26.43
CA LYS A 335 7.19 15.10 26.91
C LYS A 335 7.36 14.98 28.42
N GLU A 336 8.60 14.76 28.82
CA GLU A 336 9.00 14.68 30.22
C GLU A 336 8.68 15.98 30.97
N GLY A 337 8.10 15.85 32.17
CA GLY A 337 7.81 16.96 33.08
C GLY A 337 6.64 17.86 32.66
N GLU A 338 6.16 17.74 31.43
CA GLU A 338 5.10 18.57 30.89
C GLU A 338 3.73 17.92 31.03
N LEU A 339 2.70 18.75 31.27
CA LEU A 339 1.33 18.28 31.39
C LEU A 339 0.77 17.92 30.00
N ARG A 340 0.29 16.68 29.84
CA ARG A 340 -0.16 16.13 28.55
C ARG A 340 -1.49 15.38 28.65
N ARG A 341 -2.28 15.47 27.58
CA ARG A 341 -3.59 14.83 27.43
C ARG A 341 -3.40 13.40 26.94
N THR A 342 -4.06 12.46 27.60
CA THR A 342 -3.95 11.05 27.25
C THR A 342 -5.29 10.35 27.19
N LEU A 343 -5.36 9.33 26.34
CA LEU A 343 -6.32 8.25 26.43
C LEU A 343 -5.54 7.02 26.90
N ALA A 344 -5.65 6.70 28.17
CA ALA A 344 -4.93 5.60 28.81
C ALA A 344 -5.81 4.36 28.93
N VAL A 345 -5.16 3.22 29.07
CA VAL A 345 -5.78 1.96 29.45
C VAL A 345 -5.05 1.39 30.67
N GLU A 346 -5.83 1.13 31.71
CA GLU A 346 -5.40 0.41 32.89
C GLU A 346 -5.80 -1.06 32.72
N MET A 347 -4.84 -1.96 32.87
CA MET A 347 -5.00 -3.40 32.67
C MET A 347 -4.55 -4.16 33.91
N ILE A 348 -5.34 -5.14 34.33
CA ILE A 348 -5.02 -6.03 35.45
C ILE A 348 -4.67 -7.40 34.90
N PHE A 349 -3.49 -7.90 35.25
CA PHE A 349 -2.97 -9.20 34.85
C PHE A 349 -2.83 -10.11 36.07
N GLY A 350 -3.08 -11.40 35.90
CA GLY A 350 -2.71 -12.40 36.90
C GLY A 350 -1.20 -12.63 36.95
N SER A 351 -0.74 -13.35 37.97
CA SER A 351 0.65 -13.79 38.09
C SER A 351 1.14 -14.70 36.95
N ASP A 352 0.20 -15.30 36.21
CA ASP A 352 0.43 -16.09 34.99
C ASP A 352 0.48 -15.27 33.71
N GLY A 353 0.30 -13.94 33.81
CA GLY A 353 0.31 -13.00 32.69
C GLY A 353 -1.01 -12.93 31.92
N HIS A 354 -2.05 -13.66 32.29
CA HIS A 354 -3.35 -13.56 31.64
C HIS A 354 -4.08 -12.26 32.06
N LYS A 355 -4.52 -11.47 31.09
CA LYS A 355 -5.32 -10.25 31.33
C LYS A 355 -6.68 -10.62 31.94
N ARG A 356 -6.97 -10.08 33.12
CA ARG A 356 -8.23 -10.29 33.86
C ARG A 356 -9.26 -9.22 33.57
N SER A 357 -8.85 -7.96 33.55
CA SER A 357 -9.74 -6.83 33.31
C SER A 357 -8.97 -5.64 32.74
N HIS A 358 -9.71 -4.66 32.22
CA HIS A 358 -9.17 -3.36 31.83
C HIS A 358 -10.23 -2.27 31.96
N ARG A 359 -9.80 -1.01 32.10
CA ARG A 359 -10.64 0.18 31.89
C ARG A 359 -9.88 1.23 31.09
N PHE A 360 -10.60 1.98 30.26
CA PHE A 360 -10.06 3.16 29.58
C PHE A 360 -10.27 4.40 30.44
N ILE A 361 -9.26 5.27 30.43
CA ILE A 361 -9.19 6.49 31.23
C ILE A 361 -8.84 7.63 30.28
N ARG A 362 -9.72 8.62 30.16
CA ARG A 362 -9.33 9.88 29.53
C ARG A 362 -8.69 10.76 30.58
N GLY A 363 -7.41 11.06 30.43
CA GLY A 363 -6.58 11.57 31.52
C GLY A 363 -5.69 12.76 31.16
N MET A 364 -5.05 13.28 32.21
CA MET A 364 -3.92 14.20 32.16
C MET A 364 -2.74 13.55 32.88
N MET A 365 -1.57 13.51 32.25
CA MET A 365 -0.35 12.97 32.85
C MET A 365 0.81 13.95 32.79
N LYS A 366 1.86 13.66 33.55
CA LYS A 366 3.21 14.22 33.37
C LYS A 366 4.17 13.04 33.28
N SER A 367 4.92 12.94 32.18
CA SER A 367 5.93 11.89 32.08
C SER A 367 7.03 12.14 33.11
N ALA A 368 7.33 11.15 33.94
CA ALA A 368 8.31 11.24 35.01
C ALA A 368 9.74 11.19 34.45
N ALA A 369 9.97 10.47 33.35
CA ALA A 369 11.24 10.40 32.64
C ALA A 369 11.03 10.05 31.17
N LYS A 370 11.86 10.63 30.30
CA LYS A 370 12.15 10.11 28.95
C LYS A 370 13.39 9.23 29.02
N LEU A 371 13.27 7.97 28.61
CA LEU A 371 14.39 7.03 28.51
C LEU A 371 14.52 6.50 27.08
N SER A 372 15.75 6.17 26.67
CA SER A 372 15.99 5.33 25.51
C SER A 372 15.87 3.85 25.84
N TYR A 373 15.62 3.00 24.81
CA TYR A 373 15.66 1.54 24.97
C TYR A 373 16.99 1.07 25.57
N GLU A 374 18.10 1.64 25.12
CA GLU A 374 19.45 1.31 25.57
C GLU A 374 19.69 1.70 27.03
N GLU A 375 19.22 2.88 27.45
CA GLU A 375 19.34 3.33 28.85
C GLU A 375 18.50 2.46 29.81
N ALA A 376 17.26 2.14 29.42
CA ALA A 376 16.38 1.29 30.23
C ALA A 376 16.95 -0.14 30.35
N GLN A 377 17.42 -0.71 29.24
CA GLN A 377 18.05 -2.02 29.23
C GLN A 377 19.33 -2.04 30.08
N ALA A 378 20.23 -1.05 29.90
CA ALA A 378 21.48 -0.99 30.65
C ALA A 378 21.25 -0.90 32.17
N ALA A 379 20.22 -0.19 32.61
CA ALA A 379 19.86 -0.11 34.02
C ALA A 379 19.41 -1.46 34.60
N ILE A 380 18.61 -2.23 33.84
CA ILE A 380 18.17 -3.58 34.22
C ILE A 380 19.34 -4.57 34.20
N ASP A 381 20.27 -4.43 33.25
CA ASP A 381 21.45 -5.29 33.10
C ASP A 381 22.55 -5.02 34.17
N GLY A 382 22.25 -4.21 35.19
CA GLY A 382 23.15 -3.93 36.31
C GLY A 382 24.15 -2.80 36.05
N LYS A 383 23.93 -1.98 35.03
CA LYS A 383 24.69 -0.74 34.75
C LYS A 383 23.78 0.49 34.88
N PRO A 384 23.15 0.74 36.05
CA PRO A 384 22.27 1.89 36.24
C PRO A 384 23.05 3.20 36.09
N GLY A 385 22.45 4.14 35.36
CA GLY A 385 22.99 5.48 35.17
C GLY A 385 21.86 6.49 34.94
N GLY A 386 22.10 7.75 35.32
CA GLY A 386 21.14 8.84 35.15
C GLY A 386 19.75 8.53 35.73
N LYS A 387 18.71 9.01 35.04
CA LYS A 387 17.30 8.83 35.43
C LYS A 387 16.86 7.36 35.46
N ALA A 388 17.39 6.54 34.56
CA ALA A 388 17.09 5.10 34.55
C ALA A 388 17.57 4.41 35.84
N GLY A 389 18.70 4.84 36.39
CA GLY A 389 19.18 4.36 37.69
C GLY A 389 18.31 4.83 38.86
N GLU A 390 17.88 6.10 38.85
CA GLU A 390 17.01 6.68 39.89
C GLU A 390 15.63 6.00 39.94
N MET A 391 15.13 5.53 38.79
CA MET A 391 13.82 4.89 38.64
C MET A 391 13.88 3.36 38.59
N LEU A 392 15.06 2.76 38.82
CA LEU A 392 15.27 1.33 38.63
C LEU A 392 14.32 0.49 39.49
N ASP A 393 14.26 0.76 40.79
CA ASP A 393 13.45 -0.03 41.73
C ASP A 393 11.97 0.35 41.72
N THR A 394 11.65 1.60 41.44
CA THR A 394 10.30 2.16 41.56
C THR A 394 9.47 2.02 40.30
N VAL A 395 10.10 1.97 39.12
CA VAL A 395 9.40 1.95 37.83
C VAL A 395 9.92 0.83 36.92
N LEU A 396 11.24 0.73 36.67
CA LEU A 396 11.77 -0.20 35.68
C LEU A 396 11.61 -1.68 36.10
N ARG A 397 12.01 -2.05 37.33
CA ARG A 397 11.86 -3.44 37.82
C ARG A 397 10.39 -3.89 37.80
N PRO A 398 9.41 -3.11 38.31
CA PRO A 398 7.99 -3.47 38.16
C PRO A 398 7.54 -3.68 36.71
N LEU A 399 8.00 -2.84 35.76
CA LEU A 399 7.70 -3.01 34.33
C LEU A 399 8.26 -4.34 33.80
N TRP A 400 9.50 -4.67 34.13
CA TRP A 400 10.14 -5.93 33.72
C TRP A 400 9.46 -7.15 34.33
N ASP A 401 9.16 -7.12 35.63
CA ASP A 401 8.50 -8.22 36.31
C ASP A 401 7.09 -8.48 35.74
N ALA A 402 6.35 -7.41 35.43
CA ALA A 402 5.06 -7.51 34.74
C ALA A 402 5.25 -8.08 33.33
N TYR A 403 6.22 -7.60 32.56
CA TYR A 403 6.54 -8.13 31.24
C TYR A 403 6.88 -9.62 31.27
N HIS A 404 7.70 -10.08 32.23
CA HIS A 404 8.03 -11.50 32.36
C HIS A 404 6.81 -12.38 32.65
N ALA A 405 5.80 -11.86 33.37
CA ALA A 405 4.53 -12.55 33.51
C ALA A 405 3.78 -12.62 32.16
N LEU A 406 3.65 -11.50 31.45
CA LEU A 406 3.00 -11.43 30.15
C LEU A 406 3.70 -12.29 29.09
N ALA A 407 5.03 -12.38 29.11
CA ALA A 407 5.83 -13.20 28.22
C ALA A 407 5.45 -14.69 28.33
N LYS A 408 5.19 -15.20 29.55
CA LYS A 408 4.70 -16.57 29.76
C LYS A 408 3.34 -16.80 29.10
N ALA A 409 2.42 -15.85 29.24
CA ALA A 409 1.12 -15.91 28.60
C ALA A 409 1.23 -15.80 27.06
N ARG A 410 2.14 -14.97 26.56
CA ARG A 410 2.48 -14.86 25.13
C ARG A 410 3.04 -16.17 24.57
N ASP A 411 3.96 -16.81 25.26
CA ASP A 411 4.57 -18.06 24.79
C ASP A 411 3.53 -19.19 24.73
N LYS A 412 2.62 -19.24 25.72
CA LYS A 412 1.46 -20.15 25.70
C LYS A 412 0.47 -19.81 24.57
N ARG A 413 0.28 -18.52 24.26
CA ARG A 413 -0.49 -18.06 23.10
C ARG A 413 0.17 -18.50 21.79
N GLY A 414 1.49 -18.51 21.70
CA GLY A 414 2.25 -18.98 20.55
C GLY A 414 2.02 -18.14 19.28
N PRO A 415 2.32 -16.82 19.29
CA PRO A 415 2.42 -16.05 18.05
C PRO A 415 3.48 -16.63 17.12
N LEU A 416 3.42 -16.32 15.83
CA LEU A 416 4.40 -16.77 14.85
C LEU A 416 5.79 -16.19 15.19
N ASP A 417 6.76 -17.06 15.44
CA ASP A 417 8.06 -16.67 15.99
C ASP A 417 9.13 -16.56 14.90
N LEU A 418 9.05 -15.48 14.12
CA LEU A 418 10.01 -15.18 13.06
C LEU A 418 10.97 -14.10 13.54
N ASP A 419 12.22 -14.50 13.77
CA ASP A 419 13.29 -13.57 14.10
C ASP A 419 14.04 -13.17 12.83
N LEU A 420 13.80 -11.94 12.37
CA LEU A 420 14.43 -11.39 11.17
C LEU A 420 15.30 -10.21 11.52
N PRO A 421 16.56 -10.19 11.04
CA PRO A 421 17.45 -9.06 11.29
C PRO A 421 16.93 -7.81 10.55
N GLU A 422 16.60 -6.77 11.31
CA GLU A 422 16.28 -5.45 10.77
C GLU A 422 17.57 -4.68 10.50
N ARG A 423 17.77 -4.19 9.28
CA ARG A 423 18.97 -3.41 8.90
C ARG A 423 18.63 -1.93 8.82
N ARG A 424 19.48 -1.09 9.39
CA ARG A 424 19.34 0.38 9.34
C ARG A 424 20.58 1.00 8.69
N ILE A 425 20.34 2.02 7.87
CA ILE A 425 21.39 2.82 7.25
C ILE A 425 21.80 3.91 8.24
N ARG A 426 23.10 4.05 8.50
CA ARG A 426 23.67 5.14 9.29
C ARG A 426 24.18 6.23 8.35
N PHE A 427 23.88 7.47 8.66
CA PHE A 427 24.35 8.63 7.92
C PHE A 427 25.40 9.39 8.76
N LYS A 428 26.37 10.00 8.08
CA LYS A 428 27.28 11.00 8.65
C LYS A 428 26.58 12.36 8.74
N GLU A 429 27.22 13.33 9.41
CA GLU A 429 26.68 14.70 9.55
C GLU A 429 26.50 15.43 8.21
N ASP A 430 27.36 15.15 7.23
CA ASP A 430 27.28 15.69 5.87
C ASP A 430 26.17 15.03 5.01
N GLY A 431 25.49 14.01 5.54
CA GLY A 431 24.43 13.26 4.86
C GLY A 431 24.91 12.06 4.05
N GLU A 432 26.22 11.80 3.95
CA GLU A 432 26.72 10.58 3.32
C GLU A 432 26.40 9.33 4.14
N ILE A 433 26.41 8.16 3.49
CA ILE A 433 26.21 6.88 4.17
C ILE A 433 27.50 6.51 4.90
N ASP A 434 27.41 6.35 6.22
CA ASP A 434 28.49 5.86 7.05
C ASP A 434 28.58 4.33 7.02
N GLY A 435 27.43 3.64 7.04
CA GLY A 435 27.39 2.19 6.96
C GLY A 435 25.99 1.61 7.17
N ILE A 436 25.91 0.29 7.15
CA ILE A 436 24.68 -0.47 7.38
C ILE A 436 24.91 -1.39 8.57
N TYR A 437 23.98 -1.36 9.53
CA TYR A 437 24.08 -2.16 10.75
C TYR A 437 22.77 -2.89 11.02
N THR A 438 22.86 -4.04 11.68
CA THR A 438 21.70 -4.77 12.18
C THR A 438 21.27 -4.19 13.51
N LYS A 439 20.00 -3.82 13.63
CA LYS A 439 19.43 -3.34 14.87
C LYS A 439 19.36 -4.49 15.87
N GLU A 440 19.83 -4.25 17.08
CA GLU A 440 19.71 -5.20 18.17
C GLU A 440 18.29 -5.17 18.75
N ARG A 441 17.66 -6.35 18.89
CA ARG A 441 16.33 -6.49 19.48
C ARG A 441 16.43 -6.78 20.97
N LEU A 442 16.64 -5.72 21.75
CA LEU A 442 16.71 -5.75 23.23
C LEU A 442 15.39 -6.20 23.88
N GLU A 443 15.46 -6.64 25.14
CA GLU A 443 14.28 -6.99 25.94
C GLU A 443 13.38 -5.77 26.19
N ALA A 444 13.97 -4.59 26.39
CA ALA A 444 13.22 -3.33 26.49
C ALA A 444 12.27 -3.09 25.29
N HIS A 445 12.69 -3.47 24.07
CA HIS A 445 11.81 -3.41 22.88
C HIS A 445 10.62 -4.36 23.00
N ARG A 446 10.87 -5.61 23.44
CA ARG A 446 9.84 -6.65 23.58
C ARG A 446 8.84 -6.32 24.69
N LEU A 447 9.30 -5.66 25.74
CA LEU A 447 8.48 -5.16 26.85
C LEU A 447 7.46 -4.15 26.36
N ILE A 448 7.91 -3.10 25.67
CA ILE A 448 7.02 -2.09 25.11
C ILE A 448 6.09 -2.73 24.08
N GLU A 449 6.61 -3.58 23.19
CA GLU A 449 5.82 -4.31 22.19
C GLU A 449 4.65 -5.09 22.82
N GLU A 450 4.87 -5.89 23.87
CA GLU A 450 3.81 -6.69 24.48
C GLU A 450 2.80 -5.82 25.26
N PHE A 451 3.23 -4.75 25.94
CA PHE A 451 2.29 -3.80 26.58
C PHE A 451 1.40 -3.11 25.55
N MET A 452 1.95 -2.69 24.42
CA MET A 452 1.18 -2.10 23.33
C MET A 452 0.21 -3.12 22.71
N ILE A 453 0.64 -4.38 22.52
CA ILE A 453 -0.24 -5.45 22.04
C ILE A 453 -1.43 -5.66 22.99
N GLN A 454 -1.21 -5.70 24.30
CA GLN A 454 -2.30 -5.87 25.27
C GLN A 454 -3.25 -4.67 25.28
N ALA A 455 -2.74 -3.44 25.17
CA ALA A 455 -3.55 -2.23 25.05
C ALA A 455 -4.42 -2.26 23.77
N ASN A 456 -3.85 -2.67 22.64
CA ASN A 456 -4.54 -2.86 21.37
C ASN A 456 -5.66 -3.92 21.46
N VAL A 457 -5.41 -5.04 22.15
CA VAL A 457 -6.43 -6.06 22.43
C VAL A 457 -7.54 -5.50 23.31
N ALA A 458 -7.21 -4.75 24.37
CA ALA A 458 -8.19 -4.14 25.26
C ALA A 458 -9.12 -3.14 24.53
N ALA A 459 -8.58 -2.39 23.56
CA ALA A 459 -9.35 -1.48 22.72
C ALA A 459 -10.38 -2.24 21.86
N ALA A 460 -9.92 -3.30 21.18
CA ALA A 460 -10.80 -4.15 20.38
C ALA A 460 -11.90 -4.81 21.24
N GLU A 461 -11.55 -5.39 22.38
CA GLU A 461 -12.50 -5.99 23.32
C GLU A 461 -13.56 -5.00 23.82
N THR A 462 -13.15 -3.78 24.17
CA THR A 462 -14.07 -2.75 24.65
C THR A 462 -15.06 -2.36 23.58
N LEU A 463 -14.59 -2.09 22.36
CA LEU A 463 -15.45 -1.65 21.27
C LEU A 463 -16.41 -2.75 20.82
N GLU A 464 -15.96 -4.01 20.76
CA GLU A 464 -16.85 -5.16 20.52
C GLU A 464 -17.95 -5.28 21.59
N ARG A 465 -17.58 -5.18 22.87
CA ARG A 465 -18.53 -5.25 24.00
C ARG A 465 -19.56 -4.12 23.94
N GLN A 466 -19.14 -2.92 23.55
CA GLN A 466 -20.04 -1.77 23.36
C GLN A 466 -20.82 -1.82 22.03
N LYS A 467 -20.58 -2.83 21.18
CA LYS A 467 -21.13 -2.93 19.81
C LYS A 467 -20.87 -1.65 19.01
N SER A 468 -19.70 -1.06 19.24
CA SER A 468 -19.27 0.17 18.59
C SER A 468 -18.64 -0.15 17.23
N PRO A 469 -18.80 0.72 16.21
CA PRO A 469 -18.04 0.64 14.98
C PRO A 469 -16.53 0.60 15.26
N LEU A 470 -15.81 -0.34 14.65
CA LEU A 470 -14.40 -0.62 14.92
C LEU A 470 -13.67 -0.94 13.62
N ILE A 471 -12.41 -0.50 13.52
CA ILE A 471 -11.46 -0.95 12.51
C ILE A 471 -10.47 -1.91 13.20
N TYR A 472 -10.46 -3.16 12.75
CA TYR A 472 -9.49 -4.16 13.16
C TYR A 472 -8.22 -4.06 12.33
N ARG A 473 -7.09 -4.41 12.95
CA ARG A 473 -5.89 -4.80 12.23
C ARG A 473 -5.96 -6.31 12.04
N VAL A 474 -6.38 -6.74 10.86
CA VAL A 474 -6.56 -8.15 10.54
C VAL A 474 -5.33 -8.71 9.84
N HIS A 475 -4.99 -9.95 10.15
CA HIS A 475 -3.97 -10.71 9.45
C HIS A 475 -4.52 -12.12 9.25
N ASP A 476 -5.06 -12.38 8.07
CA ASP A 476 -5.74 -13.64 7.78
C ASP A 476 -4.76 -14.83 7.79
N THR A 477 -5.31 -16.03 7.88
CA THR A 477 -4.58 -17.27 7.62
C THR A 477 -4.04 -17.30 6.19
N PRO A 478 -2.90 -17.97 5.94
CA PRO A 478 -2.46 -18.29 4.58
C PRO A 478 -3.57 -18.97 3.77
N THR A 479 -3.67 -18.62 2.49
CA THR A 479 -4.66 -19.25 1.59
C THR A 479 -4.30 -20.71 1.30
N ASP A 480 -5.30 -21.54 0.99
CA ASP A 480 -5.09 -22.96 0.63
C ASP A 480 -4.06 -23.14 -0.50
N ALA A 481 -4.07 -22.23 -1.49
CA ALA A 481 -3.10 -22.23 -2.58
C ALA A 481 -1.66 -21.98 -2.10
N LYS A 482 -1.47 -21.05 -1.15
CA LYS A 482 -0.15 -20.79 -0.54
C LYS A 482 0.29 -21.96 0.34
N ILE A 483 -0.62 -22.57 1.09
CA ILE A 483 -0.33 -23.75 1.92
C ILE A 483 0.03 -24.96 1.05
N ALA A 484 -0.66 -25.17 -0.06
CA ALA A 484 -0.32 -26.23 -1.01
C ALA A 484 1.09 -26.02 -1.59
N ALA A 485 1.40 -24.80 -2.05
CA ALA A 485 2.73 -24.47 -2.54
C ALA A 485 3.82 -24.62 -1.47
N PHE A 486 3.52 -24.26 -0.21
CA PHE A 486 4.42 -24.47 0.91
C PHE A 486 4.65 -25.95 1.21
N ALA A 487 3.61 -26.78 1.16
CA ALA A 487 3.71 -28.22 1.35
C ALA A 487 4.51 -28.89 0.22
N ASP A 488 4.27 -28.50 -1.04
CA ASP A 488 5.03 -28.97 -2.19
C ASP A 488 6.51 -28.62 -2.05
N PHE A 489 6.82 -27.40 -1.61
CA PHE A 489 8.18 -26.97 -1.31
C PHE A 489 8.82 -27.81 -0.21
N LEU A 490 8.15 -28.02 0.93
CA LEU A 490 8.67 -28.85 2.02
C LEU A 490 8.91 -30.29 1.59
N GLN A 491 8.07 -30.84 0.71
CA GLN A 491 8.25 -32.18 0.16
C GLN A 491 9.56 -32.32 -0.62
N THR A 492 10.04 -31.24 -1.26
CA THR A 492 11.35 -31.24 -1.94
C THR A 492 12.54 -31.34 -0.97
N LEU A 493 12.31 -31.05 0.30
CA LEU A 493 13.28 -31.18 1.39
C LEU A 493 13.04 -32.46 2.21
N GLU A 494 12.19 -33.37 1.71
CA GLU A 494 11.74 -34.58 2.41
C GLU A 494 10.98 -34.30 3.72
N LEU A 495 10.52 -33.05 3.91
CA LEU A 495 9.70 -32.62 5.03
C LEU A 495 8.21 -32.76 4.69
N LYS A 496 7.41 -33.22 5.65
CA LYS A 496 5.97 -33.43 5.45
C LYS A 496 5.17 -32.29 6.05
N TRP A 497 4.15 -31.85 5.31
CA TRP A 497 3.13 -30.94 5.80
C TRP A 497 1.74 -31.47 5.45
N ASN A 498 0.85 -31.56 6.44
CA ASN A 498 -0.52 -32.02 6.22
C ASN A 498 -1.35 -30.90 5.58
N VAL A 499 -1.74 -31.09 4.32
CA VAL A 499 -2.64 -30.18 3.60
C VAL A 499 -4.10 -30.50 3.95
N GLY A 500 -4.95 -29.47 4.01
CA GLY A 500 -6.39 -29.60 4.29
C GLY A 500 -6.79 -29.35 5.74
N GLU A 501 -5.81 -29.21 6.65
CA GLU A 501 -6.05 -28.72 8.00
C GLU A 501 -5.92 -27.18 8.04
N ARG A 502 -6.69 -26.53 8.92
CA ARG A 502 -6.60 -25.08 9.10
C ARG A 502 -5.17 -24.71 9.56
N PRO A 503 -4.51 -23.71 8.94
CA PRO A 503 -3.20 -23.25 9.38
C PRO A 503 -3.21 -22.80 10.84
N GLN A 504 -2.16 -23.16 11.58
CA GLN A 504 -2.00 -22.82 13.00
C GLN A 504 -0.54 -22.42 13.26
N THR A 505 -0.33 -21.32 13.98
CA THR A 505 1.01 -20.77 14.25
C THR A 505 1.95 -21.78 14.90
N HIS A 506 1.47 -22.56 15.87
CA HIS A 506 2.31 -23.53 16.57
C HIS A 506 2.91 -24.61 15.65
N LYS A 507 2.27 -24.93 14.51
CA LYS A 507 2.85 -25.87 13.53
C LYS A 507 4.02 -25.26 12.79
N PHE A 508 3.90 -23.97 12.43
CA PHE A 508 5.00 -23.20 11.85
C PHE A 508 6.14 -23.04 12.85
N ASN A 509 5.84 -22.68 14.10
CA ASN A 509 6.84 -22.53 15.16
C ASN A 509 7.55 -23.87 15.47
N LYS A 510 6.82 -24.99 15.46
CA LYS A 510 7.42 -26.31 15.61
C LYS A 510 8.43 -26.57 14.49
N LEU A 511 8.05 -26.32 13.24
CA LEU A 511 8.95 -26.47 12.10
C LEU A 511 10.18 -25.55 12.19
N LEU A 512 9.99 -24.29 12.58
CA LEU A 512 11.09 -23.34 12.82
C LEU A 512 12.04 -23.85 13.91
N SER A 513 11.49 -24.38 15.02
CA SER A 513 12.30 -24.91 16.12
C SER A 513 13.07 -26.18 15.76
N GLU A 514 12.48 -27.07 14.96
CA GLU A 514 13.12 -28.31 14.51
C GLU A 514 14.25 -28.06 13.50
N LEU A 515 14.14 -26.99 12.71
CA LEU A 515 15.10 -26.65 11.67
C LEU A 515 16.14 -25.60 12.10
N ASN A 516 16.02 -25.03 13.29
CA ASN A 516 16.94 -24.01 13.79
C ASN A 516 18.39 -24.51 13.73
N GLY A 517 19.28 -23.73 13.09
CA GLY A 517 20.70 -24.06 12.95
C GLY A 517 21.02 -25.13 11.90
N THR A 518 20.02 -25.68 11.20
CA THR A 518 20.23 -26.58 10.06
C THR A 518 20.49 -25.79 8.77
N GLU A 519 20.93 -26.47 7.71
CA GLU A 519 21.12 -25.84 6.40
C GLU A 519 19.79 -25.31 5.77
N PHE A 520 18.65 -25.80 6.23
CA PHE A 520 17.31 -25.43 5.73
C PHE A 520 16.64 -24.28 6.50
N ASP A 521 17.16 -23.93 7.69
CA ASP A 521 16.58 -22.95 8.61
C ASP A 521 16.11 -21.67 7.90
N GLN A 522 17.05 -20.98 7.26
CA GLN A 522 16.81 -19.70 6.60
C GLN A 522 15.89 -19.84 5.40
N MET A 523 16.02 -20.93 4.63
CA MET A 523 15.17 -21.16 3.46
C MET A 523 13.70 -21.39 3.88
N VAL A 524 13.48 -22.21 4.90
CA VAL A 524 12.14 -22.48 5.42
C VAL A 524 11.55 -21.25 6.10
N THR A 525 12.33 -20.50 6.87
CA THR A 525 11.93 -19.21 7.46
C THR A 525 11.41 -18.23 6.39
N GLN A 526 12.14 -18.07 5.28
CA GLN A 526 11.72 -17.24 4.15
C GLN A 526 10.46 -17.77 3.46
N MET A 527 10.30 -19.09 3.37
CA MET A 527 9.11 -19.71 2.79
C MET A 527 7.87 -19.56 3.68
N ILE A 528 8.03 -19.64 5.00
CA ILE A 528 6.96 -19.36 5.95
C ILE A 528 6.49 -17.92 5.80
N LEU A 529 7.40 -16.95 5.69
CA LEU A 529 7.06 -15.54 5.46
C LEU A 529 6.24 -15.33 4.18
N ARG A 530 6.65 -15.93 3.06
CA ARG A 530 5.93 -15.82 1.77
C ARG A 530 4.55 -16.44 1.80
N THR A 531 4.39 -17.44 2.64
CA THR A 531 3.13 -18.14 2.86
C THR A 531 2.13 -17.27 3.63
N GLN A 532 2.60 -16.32 4.45
CA GLN A 532 1.72 -15.45 5.23
C GLN A 532 0.84 -14.56 4.37
N ALA A 533 -0.34 -14.21 4.90
CA ALA A 533 -1.16 -13.13 4.36
C ALA A 533 -0.52 -11.78 4.66
N GLN A 534 -0.95 -10.72 3.97
CA GLN A 534 -0.59 -9.36 4.35
C GLN A 534 -1.62 -8.86 5.36
N ALA A 535 -1.15 -8.21 6.44
CA ALA A 535 -2.07 -7.56 7.38
C ALA A 535 -2.70 -6.31 6.76
N VAL A 536 -3.99 -6.10 7.00
CA VAL A 536 -4.77 -4.97 6.47
C VAL A 536 -5.69 -4.41 7.55
N TYR A 537 -6.26 -3.23 7.29
CA TYR A 537 -7.33 -2.68 8.11
C TYR A 537 -8.68 -3.11 7.54
N ALA A 538 -9.58 -3.60 8.40
CA ALA A 538 -10.92 -4.01 8.00
C ALA A 538 -11.95 -3.77 9.12
N PRO A 539 -13.21 -3.45 8.79
CA PRO A 539 -14.28 -3.35 9.80
C PRO A 539 -14.76 -4.72 10.30
N GLU A 540 -14.48 -5.80 9.55
CA GLU A 540 -14.79 -7.18 9.93
C GLU A 540 -13.61 -7.82 10.67
N ASN A 541 -13.91 -8.54 11.75
CA ASN A 541 -12.89 -9.24 12.54
C ASN A 541 -12.57 -10.61 11.93
N LEU A 542 -11.38 -10.74 11.34
CA LEU A 542 -10.84 -12.01 10.83
C LEU A 542 -9.76 -12.61 11.76
N GLY A 543 -9.52 -11.98 12.91
CA GLY A 543 -8.39 -12.28 13.78
C GLY A 543 -7.04 -11.80 13.22
N HIS A 544 -5.99 -12.08 13.98
CA HIS A 544 -4.61 -11.74 13.63
C HIS A 544 -3.71 -12.97 13.75
N PHE A 545 -3.61 -13.74 12.66
CA PHE A 545 -2.91 -15.01 12.60
C PHE A 545 -1.45 -14.93 13.09
N GLY A 546 -0.67 -13.94 12.64
CA GLY A 546 0.73 -13.80 13.06
C GLY A 546 0.94 -13.56 14.55
N LEU A 547 -0.03 -12.94 15.24
CA LEU A 547 0.02 -12.70 16.68
C LEU A 547 -0.73 -13.77 17.49
N ASN A 548 -1.40 -14.69 16.78
CA ASN A 548 -2.36 -15.65 17.29
C ASN A 548 -3.40 -15.01 18.24
N LEU A 549 -4.04 -13.93 17.77
CA LEU A 549 -5.07 -13.20 18.51
C LEU A 549 -6.41 -13.28 17.78
N GLU A 550 -7.50 -13.45 18.53
CA GLU A 550 -8.87 -13.47 17.98
C GLU A 550 -9.35 -12.10 17.52
N ARG A 551 -8.82 -11.03 18.12
CA ARG A 551 -9.20 -9.65 17.87
C ARG A 551 -8.02 -8.74 18.13
N TYR A 552 -7.81 -7.77 17.26
CA TYR A 552 -6.70 -6.84 17.37
C TYR A 552 -7.03 -5.55 16.63
N ALA A 553 -6.79 -4.41 17.27
CA ALA A 553 -7.00 -3.09 16.68
C ALA A 553 -5.85 -2.18 17.11
N HIS A 554 -5.28 -1.41 16.18
CA HIS A 554 -4.23 -0.46 16.54
C HIS A 554 -4.84 0.73 17.29
N PHE A 555 -4.31 1.02 18.47
CA PHE A 555 -4.72 2.06 19.41
C PHE A 555 -3.53 2.92 19.87
N THR A 556 -2.31 2.36 19.87
CA THR A 556 -1.16 2.88 20.60
C THR A 556 -0.28 3.88 19.85
N SER A 557 -0.64 4.30 18.62
CA SER A 557 0.18 5.26 17.86
C SER A 557 -0.63 6.25 17.01
N PRO A 558 -1.57 7.02 17.62
CA PRO A 558 -2.43 7.96 16.90
C PRO A 558 -1.69 9.18 16.33
N ILE A 559 -0.46 9.50 16.75
CA ILE A 559 0.32 10.59 16.14
C ILE A 559 0.71 10.24 14.70
N ARG A 560 0.95 8.96 14.42
CA ARG A 560 1.51 8.48 13.15
C ARG A 560 0.62 7.52 12.37
N ARG A 561 -0.55 7.12 12.90
CA ARG A 561 -1.51 6.25 12.22
C ARG A 561 -2.94 6.75 12.39
N TYR A 562 -3.63 6.95 11.27
CA TYR A 562 -5.03 7.38 11.27
C TYR A 562 -5.98 6.27 11.77
N ALA A 563 -5.58 5.00 11.63
CA ALA A 563 -6.33 3.86 12.18
C ALA A 563 -6.55 4.00 13.70
N ASP A 564 -5.48 4.33 14.42
CA ASP A 564 -5.48 4.53 15.87
C ASP A 564 -6.34 5.74 16.25
N LEU A 565 -6.28 6.83 15.49
CA LEU A 565 -7.13 8.00 15.70
C LEU A 565 -8.63 7.66 15.60
N ILE A 566 -9.01 6.80 14.64
CA ILE A 566 -10.39 6.31 14.52
C ILE A 566 -10.77 5.42 15.72
N VAL A 567 -9.87 4.55 16.18
CA VAL A 567 -10.10 3.72 17.37
C VAL A 567 -10.25 4.57 18.63
N HIS A 568 -9.45 5.63 18.79
CA HIS A 568 -9.58 6.61 19.87
C HIS A 568 -10.97 7.27 19.86
N ARG A 569 -11.41 7.78 18.70
CA ARG A 569 -12.74 8.39 18.55
C ARG A 569 -13.86 7.40 18.86
N ALA A 570 -13.74 6.14 18.44
CA ALA A 570 -14.72 5.10 18.74
C ALA A 570 -14.79 4.80 20.25
N LEU A 571 -13.65 4.77 20.94
CA LEU A 571 -13.58 4.60 22.40
C LEU A 571 -14.21 5.79 23.11
N ILE A 572 -13.89 7.02 22.70
CA ILE A 572 -14.46 8.25 23.26
C ILE A 572 -15.98 8.27 23.12
N ALA A 573 -16.51 7.95 21.94
CA ALA A 573 -17.96 7.89 21.70
C ALA A 573 -18.64 6.79 22.52
N SER A 574 -18.11 5.57 22.48
CA SER A 574 -18.75 4.40 23.13
C SER A 574 -18.73 4.46 24.65
N LEU A 575 -17.67 5.04 25.23
CA LEU A 575 -17.51 5.20 26.67
C LEU A 575 -17.95 6.58 27.18
N LYS A 576 -18.44 7.45 26.30
CA LYS A 576 -18.91 8.82 26.61
C LYS A 576 -17.82 9.67 27.29
N LEU A 577 -16.59 9.57 26.80
CA LEU A 577 -15.41 10.27 27.38
C LEU A 577 -15.23 11.69 26.81
N GLY A 578 -16.16 12.20 26.03
CA GLY A 578 -16.11 13.55 25.48
C GLY A 578 -16.94 13.74 24.20
N PRO A 579 -17.03 14.98 23.70
CA PRO A 579 -17.85 15.34 22.54
C PRO A 579 -17.20 15.02 21.19
N ASP A 580 -15.92 14.71 21.17
CA ASP A 580 -15.05 14.47 20.01
C ASP A 580 -14.93 12.98 19.63
N GLY A 581 -15.95 12.20 19.99
CA GLY A 581 -16.07 10.80 19.58
C GLY A 581 -16.45 10.64 18.10
N LEU A 582 -16.40 9.40 17.63
CA LEU A 582 -16.74 9.03 16.25
C LEU A 582 -18.21 9.32 15.94
N SER A 583 -18.49 10.10 14.89
CA SER A 583 -19.85 10.38 14.43
C SER A 583 -20.51 9.16 13.77
N LYS A 584 -21.84 9.22 13.59
CA LYS A 584 -22.58 8.17 12.87
C LYS A 584 -22.25 8.17 11.38
N GLU A 585 -22.00 9.34 10.82
CA GLU A 585 -21.64 9.56 9.43
C GLU A 585 -20.28 8.92 9.14
N ALA A 586 -19.26 9.21 9.96
CA ALA A 586 -17.94 8.59 9.84
C ALA A 586 -17.99 7.08 10.08
N ALA A 587 -18.79 6.63 11.06
CA ALA A 587 -19.02 5.20 11.30
C ALA A 587 -19.57 4.46 10.06
N SER A 588 -20.44 5.12 9.28
CA SER A 588 -20.98 4.55 8.02
C SER A 588 -19.94 4.43 6.90
N GLN A 589 -18.80 5.12 7.01
CA GLN A 589 -17.74 5.16 6.01
C GLN A 589 -16.51 4.32 6.41
N LEU A 590 -16.56 3.56 7.51
CA LEU A 590 -15.38 2.84 8.02
C LEU A 590 -14.80 1.85 7.02
N GLU A 591 -15.61 1.20 6.17
CA GLU A 591 -15.10 0.30 5.14
C GLU A 591 -14.22 1.04 4.12
N GLN A 592 -14.66 2.23 3.68
CA GLN A 592 -13.90 3.08 2.76
C GLN A 592 -12.63 3.62 3.43
N THR A 593 -12.74 4.06 4.69
CA THR A 593 -11.61 4.51 5.49
C THR A 593 -10.58 3.40 5.67
N ALA A 594 -11.00 2.18 6.01
CA ALA A 594 -10.13 1.02 6.21
C ALA A 594 -9.40 0.62 4.91
N GLN A 595 -10.09 0.64 3.78
CA GLN A 595 -9.48 0.41 2.46
C GLN A 595 -8.43 1.49 2.15
N HIS A 596 -8.79 2.77 2.33
CA HIS A 596 -7.91 3.89 2.06
C HIS A 596 -6.62 3.85 2.90
N ILE A 597 -6.73 3.67 4.22
CA ILE A 597 -5.54 3.61 5.11
C ILE A 597 -4.68 2.37 4.86
N SER A 598 -5.27 1.26 4.40
CA SER A 598 -4.51 0.09 3.95
C SER A 598 -3.74 0.38 2.65
N ASP A 599 -4.33 1.15 1.74
CA ASP A 599 -3.68 1.57 0.50
C ASP A 599 -2.53 2.56 0.77
N THR A 600 -2.73 3.53 1.67
CA THR A 600 -1.66 4.47 2.06
C THR A 600 -0.51 3.78 2.78
N GLU A 601 -0.79 2.79 3.64
CA GLU A 601 0.23 1.99 4.31
C GLU A 601 1.08 1.23 3.28
N ARG A 602 0.44 0.56 2.31
CA ARG A 602 1.13 -0.15 1.22
C ARG A 602 1.99 0.78 0.37
N ARG A 603 1.47 1.96 0.05
CA ARG A 603 2.20 2.99 -0.69
C ARG A 603 3.42 3.48 0.07
N SER A 604 3.29 3.71 1.38
CA SER A 604 4.38 4.15 2.25
C SER A 604 5.47 3.08 2.34
N MET A 605 5.10 1.82 2.62
CA MET A 605 6.06 0.70 2.66
C MET A 605 6.80 0.51 1.33
N ALA A 606 6.12 0.69 0.20
CA ALA A 606 6.74 0.60 -1.12
C ALA A 606 7.77 1.73 -1.35
N ALA A 607 7.44 2.96 -0.93
CA ALA A 607 8.35 4.10 -1.01
C ALA A 607 9.57 3.95 -0.09
N GLU A 608 9.37 3.51 1.16
CA GLU A 608 10.45 3.27 2.14
C GLU A 608 11.43 2.20 1.64
N ARG A 609 10.90 1.08 1.12
CA ARG A 609 11.72 0.03 0.51
C ARG A 609 12.50 0.57 -0.69
N GLU A 610 11.84 1.29 -1.59
CA GLU A 610 12.50 1.84 -2.78
C GLU A 610 13.59 2.85 -2.44
N ALA A 611 13.39 3.70 -1.43
CA ALA A 611 14.43 4.59 -0.93
C ALA A 611 15.61 3.81 -0.34
N THR A 612 15.33 2.78 0.46
CA THR A 612 16.35 1.91 1.03
C THR A 612 17.18 1.23 -0.06
N ASP A 613 16.53 0.64 -1.07
CA ASP A 613 17.19 0.01 -2.21
C ASP A 613 18.11 1.00 -2.97
N ARG A 614 17.67 2.25 -3.13
CA ARG A 614 18.47 3.34 -3.73
C ARG A 614 19.68 3.71 -2.87
N TYR A 615 19.53 3.83 -1.56
CA TYR A 615 20.66 4.09 -0.66
C TYR A 615 21.66 2.93 -0.65
N LEU A 616 21.19 1.69 -0.60
CA LEU A 616 22.05 0.52 -0.68
C LEU A 616 22.83 0.48 -2.01
N ALA A 617 22.18 0.84 -3.13
CA ALA A 617 22.86 1.00 -4.40
C ALA A 617 23.91 2.13 -4.38
N LEU A 618 23.61 3.29 -3.81
CA LEU A 618 24.58 4.38 -3.65
C LEU A 618 25.80 3.92 -2.83
N PHE A 619 25.58 3.22 -1.72
CA PHE A 619 26.64 2.69 -0.86
C PHE A 619 27.54 1.66 -1.57
N LEU A 620 26.97 0.85 -2.46
CA LEU A 620 27.69 -0.21 -3.18
C LEU A 620 28.32 0.25 -4.50
N LYS A 621 28.05 1.48 -4.96
CA LYS A 621 28.52 2.01 -6.25
C LYS A 621 30.04 1.95 -6.39
N ASP A 622 30.77 2.29 -5.33
CA ASP A 622 32.24 2.31 -5.35
C ASP A 622 32.86 0.92 -5.13
N GLN A 623 32.02 -0.10 -4.93
CA GLN A 623 32.41 -1.50 -4.74
C GLN A 623 32.14 -2.36 -5.99
N VAL A 624 31.86 -1.73 -7.14
CA VAL A 624 31.73 -2.45 -8.42
C VAL A 624 33.02 -3.22 -8.71
N GLY A 625 32.86 -4.50 -9.01
CA GLY A 625 33.96 -5.46 -9.19
C GLY A 625 34.34 -6.24 -7.93
N ALA A 626 33.85 -5.85 -6.75
CA ALA A 626 34.07 -6.62 -5.52
C ALA A 626 33.25 -7.91 -5.49
N GLU A 627 33.75 -8.88 -4.73
CA GLU A 627 33.09 -10.16 -4.47
C GLU A 627 32.41 -10.15 -3.11
N PHE A 628 31.22 -10.73 -3.06
CA PHE A 628 30.40 -10.80 -1.87
C PHE A 628 29.93 -12.22 -1.67
N GLU A 629 29.81 -12.62 -0.41
CA GLU A 629 28.87 -13.68 -0.06
C GLU A 629 27.45 -13.13 -0.15
N GLY A 630 26.52 -13.93 -0.63
CA GLY A 630 25.11 -13.59 -0.71
C GLY A 630 24.25 -14.82 -0.60
N ARG A 631 22.95 -14.60 -0.36
CA ARG A 631 21.97 -15.67 -0.25
C ARG A 631 20.94 -15.53 -1.36
N ILE A 632 20.64 -16.61 -2.06
CA ILE A 632 19.56 -16.62 -3.06
C ILE A 632 18.24 -16.36 -2.33
N THR A 633 17.68 -15.17 -2.52
CA THR A 633 16.39 -14.77 -1.93
C THR A 633 15.25 -15.00 -2.90
N GLY A 634 15.47 -15.16 -4.20
CA GLY A 634 14.39 -15.38 -5.15
C GLY A 634 14.84 -16.11 -6.40
N VAL A 635 13.92 -16.88 -6.98
CA VAL A 635 14.17 -17.66 -8.19
C VAL A 635 13.05 -17.43 -9.18
N THR A 636 13.41 -17.04 -10.40
CA THR A 636 12.46 -16.83 -11.50
C THR A 636 13.03 -17.37 -12.81
N GLY A 637 12.19 -17.59 -13.81
CA GLY A 637 12.64 -18.00 -15.14
C GLY A 637 13.56 -16.99 -15.84
N SER A 638 13.68 -15.76 -15.33
CA SER A 638 14.62 -14.76 -15.82
C SER A 638 15.96 -14.75 -15.09
N GLY A 639 16.08 -15.38 -13.92
CA GLY A 639 17.32 -15.36 -13.13
C GLY A 639 17.14 -15.58 -11.63
N LEU A 640 18.14 -15.16 -10.87
CA LEU A 640 18.22 -15.30 -9.41
C LEU A 640 18.27 -13.93 -8.75
N PHE A 641 17.54 -13.76 -7.66
CA PHE A 641 17.71 -12.64 -6.73
C PHE A 641 18.61 -13.10 -5.57
N VAL A 642 19.61 -12.30 -5.23
CA VAL A 642 20.59 -12.59 -4.20
C VAL A 642 20.72 -11.40 -3.26
N ALA A 643 20.43 -11.61 -1.97
CA ALA A 643 20.70 -10.61 -0.94
C ALA A 643 22.15 -10.73 -0.46
N LEU A 644 22.90 -9.62 -0.53
CA LEU A 644 24.30 -9.59 -0.14
C LEU A 644 24.47 -9.69 1.40
N ALA A 645 25.46 -10.45 1.85
CA ALA A 645 25.84 -10.52 3.26
C ALA A 645 26.34 -9.15 3.75
N GLY A 646 26.10 -8.83 5.02
CA GLY A 646 26.42 -7.52 5.62
C GLY A 646 25.42 -6.43 5.25
N THR A 647 25.32 -6.05 3.97
CA THR A 647 24.46 -4.92 3.53
C THR A 647 22.99 -5.29 3.37
N GLY A 648 22.70 -6.47 2.84
CA GLY A 648 21.33 -6.97 2.66
C GLY A 648 20.68 -6.48 1.39
N ALA A 649 21.45 -5.80 0.55
CA ALA A 649 21.01 -5.30 -0.73
C ALA A 649 20.66 -6.48 -1.65
N ASP A 650 19.47 -6.42 -2.24
CA ASP A 650 19.02 -7.39 -3.23
C ASP A 650 19.64 -7.05 -4.60
N GLY A 651 20.43 -7.98 -5.13
CA GLY A 651 20.92 -7.93 -6.51
C GLY A 651 20.32 -9.02 -7.39
N PHE A 652 20.43 -8.82 -8.69
CA PHE A 652 19.87 -9.73 -9.69
C PHE A 652 20.96 -10.34 -10.57
N ILE A 653 20.89 -11.65 -10.75
CA ILE A 653 21.72 -12.42 -11.68
C ILE A 653 20.84 -12.87 -12.84
N PRO A 654 20.99 -12.31 -14.05
CA PRO A 654 20.25 -12.77 -15.22
C PRO A 654 20.61 -14.23 -15.56
N ILE A 655 19.60 -15.02 -15.92
CA ILE A 655 19.79 -16.44 -16.26
C ILE A 655 20.81 -16.66 -17.38
N SER A 656 20.91 -15.71 -18.31
CA SER A 656 21.86 -15.72 -19.42
C SER A 656 23.32 -15.52 -19.00
N THR A 657 23.58 -15.12 -17.75
CA THR A 657 24.93 -14.87 -17.22
C THR A 657 25.43 -15.97 -16.29
N ILE A 658 24.57 -16.94 -15.94
CA ILE A 658 24.90 -18.02 -15.00
C ILE A 658 25.90 -19.00 -15.64
N SER A 659 25.58 -19.50 -16.84
CA SER A 659 26.45 -20.37 -17.66
C SER A 659 25.80 -20.60 -19.04
N ASP A 660 26.51 -21.29 -19.93
CA ASP A 660 26.01 -21.69 -21.26
C ASP A 660 24.99 -22.86 -21.22
N ASP A 661 24.70 -23.40 -20.03
CA ASP A 661 23.69 -24.44 -19.85
C ASP A 661 22.27 -23.91 -20.07
N TYR A 662 21.37 -24.80 -20.48
CA TYR A 662 19.94 -24.50 -20.56
C TYR A 662 19.28 -24.65 -19.19
N TRP A 663 19.08 -23.52 -18.50
CA TRP A 663 18.46 -23.43 -17.18
C TRP A 663 16.93 -23.39 -17.26
N VAL A 664 16.27 -24.14 -16.39
CA VAL A 664 14.81 -24.22 -16.27
C VAL A 664 14.41 -23.95 -14.83
N GLN A 665 13.35 -23.14 -14.64
CA GLN A 665 12.76 -22.93 -13.33
C GLN A 665 11.92 -24.14 -12.91
N ASP A 666 12.21 -24.66 -11.73
CA ASP A 666 11.32 -25.51 -10.97
C ASP A 666 10.58 -24.62 -9.96
N GLU A 667 9.31 -24.33 -10.24
CA GLU A 667 8.48 -23.46 -9.40
C GLU A 667 8.18 -24.09 -8.03
N ALA A 668 8.06 -25.42 -7.97
CA ALA A 668 7.75 -26.14 -6.73
C ALA A 668 8.97 -26.21 -5.80
N ALA A 669 10.13 -26.54 -6.36
CA ALA A 669 11.40 -26.56 -5.60
C ALA A 669 11.99 -25.16 -5.37
N MET A 670 11.40 -24.11 -5.95
CA MET A 670 11.94 -22.75 -5.99
C MET A 670 13.42 -22.72 -6.37
N ALA A 671 13.75 -23.38 -7.49
CA ALA A 671 15.12 -23.62 -7.91
C ALA A 671 15.29 -23.44 -9.42
N LEU A 672 16.49 -23.08 -9.87
CA LEU A 672 16.90 -23.20 -11.26
C LEU A 672 17.73 -24.46 -11.42
N TYR A 673 17.40 -25.31 -12.39
CA TYR A 673 18.21 -26.48 -12.72
C TYR A 673 18.62 -26.50 -14.18
N ALA A 674 19.82 -27.02 -14.44
CA ALA A 674 20.32 -27.22 -15.79
C ALA A 674 19.70 -28.49 -16.41
N ARG A 675 19.05 -28.38 -17.58
CA ARG A 675 18.32 -29.50 -18.23
C ARG A 675 19.21 -30.71 -18.56
N GLY A 676 20.51 -30.49 -18.78
CA GLY A 676 21.48 -31.55 -19.08
C GLY A 676 22.03 -32.24 -17.83
N SER A 677 22.74 -31.49 -17.00
CA SER A 677 23.46 -32.00 -15.82
C SER A 677 22.57 -32.19 -14.58
N GLY A 678 21.43 -31.52 -14.51
CA GLY A 678 20.57 -31.47 -13.32
C GLY A 678 21.13 -30.61 -12.18
N LYS A 679 22.31 -30.01 -12.36
CA LYS A 679 22.92 -29.05 -11.43
C LYS A 679 21.93 -27.94 -11.08
N THR A 680 21.88 -27.52 -9.83
CA THR A 680 20.79 -26.69 -9.29
C THR A 680 21.29 -25.49 -8.48
N TYR A 681 20.60 -24.36 -8.61
CA TYR A 681 20.63 -23.25 -7.66
C TYR A 681 19.27 -23.14 -6.96
N SER A 682 19.26 -23.18 -5.64
CA SER A 682 18.02 -23.23 -4.85
C SER A 682 17.85 -21.97 -4.01
N LEU A 683 16.60 -21.65 -3.69
CA LEU A 683 16.27 -20.64 -2.68
C LEU A 683 17.07 -20.89 -1.39
N GLY A 684 17.51 -19.83 -0.71
CA GLY A 684 18.23 -19.91 0.55
C GLY A 684 19.69 -20.35 0.45
N GLN A 685 20.15 -20.84 -0.71
CA GLN A 685 21.55 -21.22 -0.93
C GLN A 685 22.48 -20.02 -0.74
N ILE A 686 23.60 -20.25 -0.04
CA ILE A 686 24.70 -19.29 0.08
C ILE A 686 25.59 -19.42 -1.16
N VAL A 687 25.85 -18.28 -1.80
CA VAL A 687 26.64 -18.17 -3.02
C VAL A 687 27.61 -16.99 -2.91
N ARG A 688 28.79 -17.14 -3.51
CA ARG A 688 29.67 -16.03 -3.87
C ARG A 688 29.25 -15.42 -5.20
N VAL A 689 29.20 -14.09 -5.23
CA VAL A 689 28.78 -13.29 -6.37
C VAL A 689 29.72 -12.10 -6.54
N LYS A 690 29.83 -11.60 -7.78
CA LYS A 690 30.57 -10.36 -8.09
C LYS A 690 29.59 -9.25 -8.44
N LEU A 691 29.79 -8.06 -7.89
CA LEU A 691 29.01 -6.88 -8.28
C LEU A 691 29.47 -6.39 -9.66
N LYS A 692 28.62 -6.55 -10.68
CA LYS A 692 28.92 -6.15 -12.07
C LYS A 692 28.60 -4.69 -12.34
N GLU A 693 27.41 -4.28 -11.93
CA GLU A 693 26.86 -2.97 -12.26
C GLU A 693 25.93 -2.51 -11.15
N VAL A 694 25.91 -1.20 -10.93
CA VAL A 694 24.98 -0.55 -10.03
C VAL A 694 24.23 0.53 -10.80
N THR A 695 22.91 0.58 -10.62
CA THR A 695 22.05 1.65 -11.15
C THR A 695 21.48 2.45 -9.98
N PRO A 696 22.18 3.46 -9.43
CA PRO A 696 21.74 4.16 -8.22
C PRO A 696 20.36 4.82 -8.36
N LEU A 697 20.09 5.43 -9.52
CA LEU A 697 18.80 6.07 -9.82
C LEU A 697 17.63 5.07 -9.83
N GLN A 698 17.87 3.77 -9.93
CA GLN A 698 16.81 2.75 -9.94
C GLN A 698 16.92 1.80 -8.75
N GLY A 699 17.88 2.02 -7.85
CA GLY A 699 18.13 1.18 -6.68
C GLY A 699 18.43 -0.29 -7.00
N GLY A 700 19.11 -0.58 -8.11
CA GLY A 700 19.36 -1.98 -8.47
C GLY A 700 20.81 -2.34 -8.74
N LEU A 701 21.09 -3.60 -8.46
CA LEU A 701 22.40 -4.22 -8.55
C LEU A 701 22.35 -5.36 -9.54
N LEU A 702 23.30 -5.39 -10.48
CA LEU A 702 23.54 -6.54 -11.35
C LEU A 702 24.70 -7.35 -10.78
N LEU A 703 24.47 -8.64 -10.61
CA LEU A 703 25.43 -9.56 -10.03
C LEU A 703 25.85 -10.60 -11.07
N GLU A 704 27.06 -11.12 -10.92
CA GLU A 704 27.59 -12.28 -11.64
C GLU A 704 27.78 -13.43 -10.65
N MET A 705 27.34 -14.63 -11.02
CA MET A 705 27.50 -15.82 -10.22
C MET A 705 28.96 -16.29 -10.26
N LEU A 706 29.58 -16.49 -9.10
CA LEU A 706 30.93 -17.06 -8.98
C LEU A 706 30.93 -18.48 -8.40
N SER A 707 29.85 -18.87 -7.73
CA SER A 707 29.74 -20.22 -7.17
C SER A 707 29.34 -21.21 -8.24
N GLU A 708 29.83 -22.44 -8.11
CA GLU A 708 29.29 -23.55 -8.90
C GLU A 708 27.89 -23.93 -8.39
N PRO A 709 27.00 -24.42 -9.26
CA PRO A 709 25.72 -24.96 -8.84
C PRO A 709 25.89 -26.24 -8.02
N GLN A 710 24.95 -26.49 -7.13
CA GLN A 710 24.89 -27.74 -6.38
C GLN A 710 24.62 -28.92 -7.33
N PRO A 711 25.06 -30.14 -6.98
CA PRO A 711 24.73 -31.34 -7.74
C PRO A 711 23.20 -31.54 -7.84
N ALA A 712 22.77 -32.35 -8.80
CA ALA A 712 21.36 -32.69 -8.93
C ALA A 712 20.84 -33.36 -7.64
N PRO A 713 19.69 -32.93 -7.09
CA PRO A 713 19.08 -33.59 -5.95
C PRO A 713 18.84 -35.08 -6.21
N GLU A 714 19.05 -35.94 -5.21
CA GLU A 714 18.76 -37.37 -5.33
C GLU A 714 17.28 -37.60 -5.67
N GLY A 715 17.00 -38.49 -6.63
CA GLY A 715 15.62 -38.77 -7.07
C GLY A 715 15.08 -37.87 -8.19
N ARG A 716 15.72 -36.74 -8.53
CA ARG A 716 15.41 -35.98 -9.74
C ARG A 716 15.92 -36.76 -10.96
N LYS A 717 15.16 -37.79 -11.38
CA LYS A 717 15.44 -38.56 -12.61
C LYS A 717 15.65 -37.53 -13.73
N GLN A 718 16.82 -37.57 -14.38
CA GLN A 718 17.05 -36.88 -15.65
C GLN A 718 15.78 -37.05 -16.47
N HIS A 719 15.05 -35.96 -16.73
CA HIS A 719 13.82 -36.01 -17.51
C HIS A 719 14.23 -36.35 -18.93
N ARG A 720 14.47 -37.65 -19.15
CA ARG A 720 15.13 -38.22 -20.30
C ARG A 720 14.08 -38.17 -21.41
N ARG A 721 14.21 -37.18 -22.28
CA ARG A 721 13.90 -37.27 -23.72
C ARG A 721 12.47 -37.60 -24.19
N GLU A 722 11.44 -37.69 -23.34
CA GLU A 722 10.12 -38.18 -23.79
C GLU A 722 9.03 -37.14 -24.08
N MET A 723 9.23 -35.84 -23.82
CA MET A 723 8.18 -34.83 -24.12
C MET A 723 8.41 -33.92 -25.33
N ASP A 724 9.46 -34.15 -26.13
CA ASP A 724 9.71 -33.35 -27.37
C ASP A 724 9.85 -34.20 -28.66
N ILE A 725 9.60 -35.51 -28.61
CA ILE A 725 9.54 -36.36 -29.81
C ILE A 725 8.19 -37.09 -29.87
N GLY A 726 7.11 -36.31 -29.87
CA GLY A 726 5.74 -36.79 -30.07
C GLY A 726 4.98 -35.86 -31.00
N ASN A 727 4.87 -36.25 -32.27
CA ASN A 727 4.06 -35.62 -33.33
C ASN A 727 4.53 -34.29 -33.92
N VAL A 728 5.64 -34.34 -34.68
CA VAL A 728 5.69 -33.62 -35.96
C VAL A 728 5.68 -34.67 -37.08
N PRO A 729 4.60 -34.83 -37.86
CA PRO A 729 4.60 -35.75 -38.98
C PRO A 729 5.58 -35.22 -40.04
N ARG A 730 6.66 -35.96 -40.29
CA ARG A 730 7.53 -35.78 -41.47
C ARG A 730 6.66 -35.91 -42.73
N ARG A 731 6.31 -34.77 -43.35
CA ARG A 731 5.81 -34.75 -44.72
C ARG A 731 6.97 -35.09 -45.67
N LYS A 732 6.96 -36.32 -46.22
CA LYS A 732 7.66 -36.61 -47.47
C LYS A 732 6.95 -35.87 -48.61
N GLY A 733 7.75 -35.26 -49.48
CA GLY A 733 7.29 -34.43 -50.59
C GLY A 733 6.45 -35.16 -51.63
N GLY A 734 5.52 -34.40 -52.20
CA GLY A 734 4.78 -34.68 -53.44
C GLY A 734 4.20 -33.35 -53.96
N PRO A 735 4.13 -33.12 -55.28
CA PRO A 735 3.93 -31.78 -55.86
C PRO A 735 2.46 -31.32 -55.77
N PRO A 736 2.18 -30.00 -55.95
CA PRO A 736 0.92 -29.41 -55.53
C PRO A 736 -0.19 -29.66 -56.55
N ARG A 737 -1.41 -29.94 -56.07
CA ARG A 737 -2.64 -29.82 -56.87
C ARG A 737 -3.66 -28.92 -56.17
N SER A 738 -4.09 -27.95 -56.95
CA SER A 738 -5.13 -26.94 -56.72
C SER A 738 -6.52 -27.55 -56.47
N GLY A 739 -7.30 -26.96 -55.56
CA GLY A 739 -8.75 -27.19 -55.48
C GLY A 739 -9.42 -26.65 -54.20
N LYS A 740 -10.44 -25.80 -54.36
CA LYS A 740 -11.22 -25.08 -53.32
C LYS A 740 -11.89 -25.99 -52.28
N PRO A 741 -12.18 -25.50 -51.05
CA PRO A 741 -12.84 -26.32 -50.01
C PRO A 741 -14.37 -26.33 -50.16
N ARG A 742 -14.97 -27.52 -49.98
CA ARG A 742 -16.41 -27.69 -49.73
C ARG A 742 -16.64 -28.12 -48.27
N PHE A 743 -17.54 -27.39 -47.63
CA PHE A 743 -18.12 -27.66 -46.31
C PHE A 743 -18.80 -29.03 -46.26
N ASN A 744 -18.69 -29.78 -45.15
CA ASN A 744 -19.69 -30.78 -44.81
C ASN A 744 -19.97 -30.86 -43.31
N LYS A 745 -21.25 -30.76 -42.96
CA LYS A 745 -21.83 -30.84 -41.61
C LYS A 745 -21.92 -32.30 -41.20
N LYS A 746 -21.15 -32.73 -40.19
CA LYS A 746 -21.44 -33.90 -39.35
C LYS A 746 -20.37 -34.04 -38.26
N THR A 747 -20.61 -33.44 -37.10
CA THR A 747 -20.15 -33.91 -35.77
C THR A 747 -20.78 -33.01 -34.69
N LEU A 748 -22.00 -33.35 -34.29
CA LEU A 748 -22.54 -33.01 -32.96
C LEU A 748 -22.70 -34.34 -32.21
N PRO A 749 -22.25 -34.46 -30.95
CA PRO A 749 -22.41 -35.69 -30.18
C PRO A 749 -23.84 -35.86 -29.65
N LYS A 750 -24.34 -37.09 -29.75
CA LYS A 750 -25.59 -37.58 -29.15
C LYS A 750 -25.36 -37.91 -27.67
N THR A 751 -26.24 -37.45 -26.78
CA THR A 751 -26.42 -38.01 -25.43
C THR A 751 -27.75 -38.76 -25.36
N LYS A 752 -27.68 -40.04 -24.98
CA LYS A 752 -28.83 -40.92 -24.69
C LYS A 752 -29.26 -40.71 -23.24
N GLY A 753 -30.55 -40.53 -23.01
CA GLY A 753 -31.19 -40.60 -21.69
C GLY A 753 -31.82 -41.97 -21.39
N LYS A 754 -32.24 -42.13 -20.13
CA LYS A 754 -33.34 -42.95 -19.57
C LYS A 754 -33.47 -42.54 -18.09
N GLY A 755 -34.63 -42.28 -17.47
CA GLY A 755 -36.01 -42.19 -17.92
C GLY A 755 -37.00 -42.21 -16.72
N LYS A 756 -38.17 -41.57 -16.90
CA LYS A 756 -39.54 -41.80 -16.30
C LYS A 756 -39.70 -41.58 -14.77
N SER A 757 -40.81 -41.06 -14.22
CA SER A 757 -42.23 -41.07 -14.64
C SER A 757 -43.12 -39.94 -14.03
N LYS A 758 -44.04 -39.42 -14.87
CA LYS A 758 -45.46 -39.03 -14.67
C LYS A 758 -46.01 -38.45 -13.33
N GLY A 759 -46.28 -37.13 -13.34
CA GLY A 759 -47.53 -36.36 -13.03
C GLY A 759 -48.39 -36.60 -11.77
N PRO A 760 -49.51 -35.86 -11.55
CA PRO A 760 -49.90 -34.53 -12.06
C PRO A 760 -50.52 -33.57 -10.98
N ARG A 761 -50.85 -32.34 -11.41
CA ARG A 761 -51.88 -31.40 -10.87
C ARG A 761 -51.74 -30.84 -9.43
N ARG A 762 -51.35 -29.56 -9.34
CA ARG A 762 -52.30 -28.43 -9.29
C ARG A 762 -51.64 -27.18 -9.88
#